data_AF-A0A0P9MRN5-F1
#
_entry.id   AF-A0A0P9MRN5-F1
#
_cell.length_a   1.000
_cell.length_b   1.000
_cell.length_c   1.000
_cell.angle_alpha   90.00
_cell.angle_beta   90.00
_cell.angle_gamma   90.00
#
_symmetry.space_group_name_H-M   'P 1'
#
loop_
_entity.id
_entity.type
_entity.pdbx_description
1 polymer ?
#
loop_
_entity_poly.entity_id
_entity_poly.type
_entity_poly.pdbx_seq_one_letter_code
_entity_poly.pdbx_strand_id
1 'polypeptide(L)'
;MIVTSRLLDYPLLAIAPDTQEKIDKACSDLKVEPNVIAYLNSYLHVVGMYLDERTISSLEDIDVVLQGLEGFLLANTKLTEDAVAKIRNKSKRLLAATIGIEWTRENRGIKNTLHSRQQKSVDFYDNIKKHVSIVKYYSGWWVECREGKIKFVNLIDIYISYGEHFTNQTLDLIQSHFIKFSHNSCATKLVHLKRIFNLMCMLYPRRENLLSLQDGIKVNEFVELLFAKHKSYTISNSFNLKSFYDVWPLTIGLFKDVLTETAIMSAPEWPLLCPTYVSASEHDVKEEQTVFEKAFIDIPLTFSDEKAFNAFEAAVNDELSLVEKCCMNACKAEMSSYHERNEKAKTGKVITNFRGLEFGNDFTEHDILRTWQTYTYNIDETGIFSAITRRDFMKFVKPLRAHTMLPFMHLLVQHHPIITPPWLIEFELFDSSGQQVNYTQSGGDWIATGFKPRAKGHEQQSIVLTKTSKRIFDEIISITTDARDYLRSIGDDSHRRLFLSGGRGLQKPIPIETITPVGRLDSDIPLRYLMLSEISETFPSERVRRIIARLSLRTLRDAVAIQVFLRTMSMEAVAIALGHAPGNSKAGEGYIPSVLRFFMMEHWLRIFQNAIVYEAMKDSPHLLHAMDFNTLEELNDFLLTHKEHYKIVPDSETTVYQPINGLEDFQHDRLYIELNLAKLEILLCIYEIISAALKTGIEIVTSAMRWYRVATILYQAVHLHKEGTLASYCSRSVLLLFSKANPSATLMDKIKDILHA
;
A
#
# COMPACT_ATOMS: atom_id res chain seq x y z
N MET A 1 -8.87 28.59 -16.93
CA MET A 1 -8.98 28.41 -15.47
C MET A 1 -7.61 28.08 -14.94
N ILE A 2 -7.18 28.77 -13.89
CA ILE A 2 -5.83 28.67 -13.30
C ILE A 2 -5.72 27.43 -12.42
N VAL A 3 -4.53 26.81 -12.43
CA VAL A 3 -4.24 25.58 -11.69
C VAL A 3 -3.79 25.89 -10.27
N THR A 4 -4.76 26.18 -9.40
CA THR A 4 -4.51 26.62 -8.03
C THR A 4 -3.66 25.64 -7.19
N SER A 5 -3.80 24.34 -7.43
CA SER A 5 -3.03 23.28 -6.74
C SER A 5 -1.54 23.25 -7.11
N ARG A 6 -1.12 23.98 -8.16
CA ARG A 6 0.25 24.00 -8.69
C ARG A 6 0.88 25.38 -8.66
N LEU A 7 0.22 26.41 -8.11
CA LEU A 7 0.72 27.78 -8.13
C LEU A 7 2.09 27.95 -7.42
N LEU A 8 2.41 27.10 -6.45
CA LEU A 8 3.71 27.10 -5.78
C LEU A 8 4.87 26.59 -6.65
N ASP A 9 4.57 25.91 -7.76
CA ASP A 9 5.60 25.49 -8.72
C ASP A 9 6.06 26.67 -9.61
N TYR A 10 5.33 27.80 -9.61
CA TYR A 10 5.63 28.97 -10.44
C TYR A 10 6.52 29.96 -9.68
N PRO A 11 7.52 30.58 -10.34
CA PRO A 11 8.32 31.62 -9.72
C PRO A 11 7.51 32.88 -9.42
N LEU A 12 7.99 33.64 -8.45
CA LEU A 12 7.45 34.95 -8.10
C LEU A 12 8.00 35.99 -9.09
N LEU A 13 7.25 36.27 -10.15
CA LEU A 13 7.66 37.13 -11.26
C LEU A 13 7.07 38.55 -11.17
N ALA A 14 6.21 38.82 -10.20
CA ALA A 14 5.52 40.10 -10.04
C ALA A 14 5.71 40.72 -8.65
N ILE A 15 6.77 40.34 -7.95
CA ILE A 15 7.12 40.85 -6.62
C ILE A 15 8.59 41.26 -6.65
N ALA A 16 8.88 42.51 -6.25
CA ALA A 16 10.25 43.01 -6.17
C ALA A 16 11.07 42.25 -5.12
N PRO A 17 12.37 41.96 -5.35
CA PRO A 17 13.19 41.22 -4.38
C PRO A 17 13.17 41.80 -2.96
N ASP A 18 13.32 43.13 -2.83
CA ASP A 18 13.30 43.81 -1.53
C ASP A 18 11.93 43.71 -0.83
N THR A 19 10.85 43.68 -1.62
CA THR A 19 9.49 43.51 -1.10
C THR A 19 9.21 42.06 -0.75
N GLN A 20 9.78 41.12 -1.51
CA GLN A 20 9.70 39.69 -1.23
C GLN A 20 10.33 39.36 0.12
N GLU A 21 11.50 39.90 0.46
CA GLU A 21 12.12 39.69 1.77
C GLU A 21 11.22 40.13 2.93
N LYS A 22 10.58 41.30 2.79
CA LYS A 22 9.62 41.80 3.78
C LYS A 22 8.35 40.95 3.86
N ILE A 23 7.85 40.46 2.73
CA ILE A 23 6.72 39.54 2.66
C ILE A 23 7.06 38.21 3.32
N ASP A 24 8.23 37.65 3.05
CA ASP A 24 8.66 36.36 3.61
C ASP A 24 8.80 36.45 5.14
N LYS A 25 9.36 37.56 5.65
CA LYS A 25 9.39 37.86 7.08
C LYS A 25 7.99 37.95 7.68
N ALA A 26 7.11 38.77 7.09
CA ALA A 26 5.73 38.90 7.55
C ALA A 26 4.93 37.58 7.46
N CYS A 27 5.20 36.76 6.45
CA CYS A 27 4.59 35.46 6.24
C CYS A 27 4.95 34.49 7.38
N SER A 28 6.22 34.48 7.79
CA SER A 28 6.73 33.71 8.92
C SER A 28 6.08 34.16 10.24
N ASP A 29 6.10 35.47 10.52
CA ASP A 29 5.59 36.04 11.77
C ASP A 29 4.07 35.80 11.94
N LEU A 30 3.31 35.93 10.83
CA LEU A 30 1.86 35.75 10.84
C LEU A 30 1.39 34.31 10.58
N LYS A 31 2.32 33.38 10.32
CA LYS A 31 2.04 31.98 9.93
C LYS A 31 1.06 31.89 8.76
N VAL A 32 1.23 32.74 7.76
CA VAL A 32 0.41 32.72 6.53
C VAL A 32 0.92 31.61 5.61
N GLU A 33 0.02 30.91 4.93
CA GLU A 33 0.41 29.83 4.03
C GLU A 33 1.04 30.40 2.73
N PRO A 34 2.13 29.79 2.20
CA PRO A 34 2.84 30.30 1.01
C PRO A 34 1.97 30.43 -0.25
N ASN A 35 0.89 29.66 -0.34
CA ASN A 35 -0.03 29.74 -1.48
C ASN A 35 -0.72 31.12 -1.59
N VAL A 36 -0.86 31.85 -0.49
CA VAL A 36 -1.41 33.21 -0.48
C VAL A 36 -0.52 34.14 -1.32
N ILE A 37 0.80 34.04 -1.17
CA ILE A 37 1.78 34.81 -1.95
C ILE A 37 1.69 34.40 -3.44
N ALA A 38 1.55 33.11 -3.72
CA ALA A 38 1.45 32.62 -5.09
C ALA A 38 0.18 33.13 -5.81
N TYR A 39 -0.96 33.21 -5.11
CA TYR A 39 -2.17 33.83 -5.66
C TYR A 39 -1.96 35.31 -5.98
N LEU A 40 -1.38 36.06 -5.03
CA LEU A 40 -1.08 37.47 -5.21
C LEU A 40 -0.15 37.70 -6.41
N ASN A 41 0.96 36.97 -6.48
CA ASN A 41 1.91 37.01 -7.59
C ASN A 41 1.21 36.73 -8.93
N SER A 42 0.38 35.67 -9.00
CA SER A 42 -0.32 35.32 -10.24
C SER A 42 -1.28 36.40 -10.72
N TYR A 43 -2.02 37.03 -9.80
CA TYR A 43 -2.89 38.16 -10.10
C TYR A 43 -2.08 39.33 -10.66
N LEU A 44 -1.08 39.79 -9.92
CA LEU A 44 -0.24 40.94 -10.27
C LEU A 44 0.42 40.74 -11.64
N HIS A 45 0.98 39.56 -11.87
CA HIS A 45 1.59 39.20 -13.15
C HIS A 45 0.56 39.26 -14.29
N VAL A 46 -0.66 38.75 -14.09
CA VAL A 46 -1.73 38.77 -15.09
C VAL A 46 -2.14 40.20 -15.46
N VAL A 47 -2.17 41.13 -14.50
CA VAL A 47 -2.56 42.52 -14.74
C VAL A 47 -1.37 43.43 -15.10
N GLY A 48 -0.16 42.88 -15.18
CA GLY A 48 1.05 43.65 -15.49
C GLY A 48 1.47 44.61 -14.37
N MET A 49 1.05 44.34 -13.13
CA MET A 49 1.48 45.07 -11.94
C MET A 49 2.68 44.38 -11.30
N TYR A 50 3.55 45.17 -10.69
CA TYR A 50 4.73 44.69 -9.98
C TYR A 50 4.67 45.18 -8.54
N LEU A 51 4.72 44.29 -7.56
CA LEU A 51 4.60 44.68 -6.16
C LEU A 51 5.94 45.19 -5.64
N ASP A 52 5.97 46.48 -5.34
CA ASP A 52 7.09 47.18 -4.72
C ASP A 52 6.59 48.16 -3.64
N GLU A 53 7.52 48.88 -2.99
CA GLU A 53 7.19 49.87 -1.96
C GLU A 53 6.32 51.03 -2.48
N ARG A 54 6.32 51.28 -3.79
CA ARG A 54 5.49 52.34 -4.41
C ARG A 54 4.08 51.87 -4.68
N THR A 55 3.90 50.57 -4.87
CA THR A 55 2.62 49.94 -5.22
C THR A 55 1.74 49.68 -4.00
N ILE A 56 2.32 49.58 -2.81
CA ILE A 56 1.58 49.36 -1.55
C ILE A 56 2.09 50.27 -0.44
N SER A 57 1.98 51.60 -0.59
CA SER A 57 2.46 52.56 0.41
C SER A 57 1.45 52.84 1.54
N SER A 58 0.18 52.49 1.31
CA SER A 58 -0.93 52.78 2.21
C SER A 58 -1.95 51.63 2.28
N LEU A 59 -2.89 51.71 3.23
CA LEU A 59 -4.01 50.76 3.30
C LEU A 59 -4.96 50.86 2.11
N GLU A 60 -5.07 52.04 1.49
CA GLU A 60 -5.89 52.27 0.30
C GLU A 60 -5.31 51.54 -0.91
N ASP A 61 -3.98 51.64 -1.10
CA ASP A 61 -3.26 50.90 -2.15
C ASP A 61 -3.45 49.38 -1.99
N ILE A 62 -3.34 48.89 -0.75
CA ILE A 62 -3.59 47.49 -0.43
C ILE A 62 -5.02 47.09 -0.78
N ASP A 63 -6.02 47.91 -0.45
CA ASP A 63 -7.41 47.57 -0.74
C ASP A 63 -7.72 47.53 -2.24
N VAL A 64 -7.07 48.38 -3.06
CA VAL A 64 -7.15 48.32 -4.53
C VAL A 64 -6.56 47.02 -5.07
N VAL A 65 -5.36 46.64 -4.60
CA VAL A 65 -4.72 45.37 -4.98
C VAL A 65 -5.60 44.17 -4.60
N LEU A 66 -6.20 44.21 -3.41
CA LEU A 66 -7.05 43.12 -2.92
C LEU A 66 -8.42 43.05 -3.60
N GLN A 67 -8.96 44.18 -4.08
CA GLN A 67 -10.18 44.19 -4.87
C GLN A 67 -9.95 43.47 -6.20
N GLY A 68 -8.84 43.77 -6.88
CA GLY A 68 -8.46 43.06 -8.10
C GLY A 68 -8.11 41.59 -7.88
N LEU A 69 -7.37 41.25 -6.81
CA LEU A 69 -7.07 39.87 -6.44
C LEU A 69 -8.36 39.06 -6.19
N GLU A 70 -9.32 39.63 -5.45
CA GLU A 70 -10.59 38.96 -5.17
C GLU A 70 -11.38 38.68 -6.45
N GLY A 71 -11.50 39.67 -7.35
CA GLY A 71 -12.16 39.49 -8.65
C GLY A 71 -11.44 38.48 -9.54
N PHE A 72 -10.11 38.53 -9.58
CA PHE A 72 -9.27 37.58 -10.32
C PHE A 72 -9.51 36.13 -9.88
N LEU A 73 -9.54 35.89 -8.57
CA LEU A 73 -9.74 34.54 -8.02
C LEU A 73 -11.13 34.01 -8.35
N LEU A 74 -12.17 34.85 -8.25
CA LEU A 74 -13.53 34.46 -8.60
C LEU A 74 -13.69 34.19 -10.11
N ALA A 75 -13.05 34.99 -10.96
CA ALA A 75 -13.17 34.87 -12.41
C ALA A 75 -12.34 33.72 -13.00
N ASN A 76 -11.18 33.39 -12.42
CA ASN A 76 -10.21 32.48 -13.04
C ASN A 76 -9.98 31.16 -12.28
N THR A 77 -10.62 30.94 -11.13
CA THR A 77 -10.42 29.75 -10.30
C THR A 77 -11.73 29.08 -9.89
N LYS A 78 -11.67 27.82 -9.45
CA LYS A 78 -12.84 27.08 -8.93
C LYS A 78 -13.01 27.25 -7.40
N LEU A 79 -12.43 28.30 -6.82
CA LEU A 79 -12.53 28.56 -5.38
C LEU A 79 -13.94 29.04 -5.02
N THR A 80 -14.43 28.64 -3.84
CA THR A 80 -15.71 29.15 -3.33
C THR A 80 -15.57 30.60 -2.85
N GLU A 81 -16.68 31.34 -2.81
CA GLU A 81 -16.75 32.71 -2.28
C GLU A 81 -16.06 32.85 -0.91
N ASP A 82 -16.32 31.90 0.00
CA ASP A 82 -15.70 31.84 1.33
C ASP A 82 -14.19 31.60 1.29
N ALA A 83 -13.72 30.73 0.39
CA ALA A 83 -12.30 30.46 0.24
C ALA A 83 -11.56 31.70 -0.27
N VAL A 84 -12.14 32.40 -1.26
CA VAL A 84 -11.60 33.67 -1.78
C VAL A 84 -11.57 34.73 -0.67
N ALA A 85 -12.64 34.86 0.13
CA ALA A 85 -12.67 35.82 1.23
C ALA A 85 -11.58 35.55 2.28
N LYS A 86 -11.31 34.28 2.59
CA LYS A 86 -10.21 33.89 3.49
C LYS A 86 -8.84 34.26 2.91
N ILE A 87 -8.60 34.00 1.62
CA ILE A 87 -7.35 34.37 0.94
C ILE A 87 -7.18 35.89 0.92
N ARG A 88 -8.22 36.65 0.60
CA ARG A 88 -8.21 38.12 0.62
C ARG A 88 -7.85 38.65 2.01
N ASN A 89 -8.47 38.11 3.08
CA ASN A 89 -8.20 38.56 4.44
C ASN A 89 -6.76 38.23 4.91
N LYS A 90 -6.24 37.06 4.54
CA LYS A 90 -4.84 36.69 4.80
C LYS A 90 -3.87 37.59 4.04
N SER A 91 -4.15 37.85 2.77
CA SER A 91 -3.38 38.77 1.92
C SER A 91 -3.37 40.18 2.50
N LYS A 92 -4.51 40.67 3.04
CA LYS A 92 -4.59 41.98 3.69
C LYS A 92 -3.67 42.09 4.90
N ARG A 93 -3.72 41.09 5.80
CA ARG A 93 -2.86 41.05 6.98
C ARG A 93 -1.38 40.99 6.61
N LEU A 94 -1.07 40.19 5.59
CA LEU A 94 0.29 40.05 5.08
C LEU A 94 0.83 41.37 4.53
N LEU A 95 0.10 42.01 3.61
CA LEU A 95 0.52 43.27 2.98
C LEU A 95 0.59 44.44 3.97
N ALA A 96 -0.34 44.52 4.93
CA ALA A 96 -0.29 45.56 5.97
C ALA A 96 0.97 45.42 6.84
N ALA A 97 1.33 44.20 7.23
CA ALA A 97 2.55 43.94 7.99
C ALA A 97 3.82 44.27 7.19
N THR A 98 3.82 44.06 5.87
CA THR A 98 4.93 44.42 4.97
C THR A 98 5.26 45.92 5.01
N ILE A 99 4.29 46.79 5.28
CA ILE A 99 4.48 48.24 5.44
C ILE A 99 4.46 48.72 6.89
N GLY A 100 4.59 47.80 7.85
CA GLY A 100 4.68 48.14 9.27
C GLY A 100 3.36 48.58 9.91
N ILE A 101 2.21 48.29 9.29
CA ILE A 101 0.88 48.59 9.83
C ILE A 101 0.34 47.35 10.54
N GLU A 102 0.08 47.47 11.84
CA GLU A 102 -0.59 46.42 12.60
C GLU A 102 -2.09 46.37 12.27
N TRP A 103 -2.58 45.19 11.92
CA TRP A 103 -3.99 44.99 11.59
C TRP A 103 -4.84 44.85 12.86
N THR A 104 -5.63 45.86 13.20
CA THR A 104 -6.46 45.93 14.42
C THR A 104 -7.94 45.75 14.09
N ARG A 105 -8.81 45.86 15.11
CA ARG A 105 -10.27 45.90 14.89
C ARG A 105 -10.75 47.25 14.33
N GLU A 106 -9.96 48.31 14.52
CA GLU A 106 -10.32 49.70 14.21
C GLU A 106 -10.09 50.05 12.72
N ASN A 107 -9.16 49.37 12.05
CA ASN A 107 -8.91 49.51 10.61
C ASN A 107 -9.65 48.47 9.73
N ARG A 108 -10.70 47.82 10.27
CA ARG A 108 -11.48 46.76 9.58
C ARG A 108 -12.28 47.20 8.34
N GLY A 109 -12.41 48.50 8.09
CA GLY A 109 -13.22 49.04 7.00
C GLY A 109 -14.73 48.81 7.18
N ILE A 110 -15.52 49.25 6.20
CA ILE A 110 -16.99 49.17 6.22
C ILE A 110 -17.46 47.73 6.00
N LYS A 111 -18.39 47.25 6.83
CA LYS A 111 -19.03 45.92 6.67
C LYS A 111 -19.97 45.93 5.46
N ASN A 112 -19.51 45.41 4.34
CA ASN A 112 -20.37 45.02 3.22
C ASN A 112 -20.82 43.55 3.39
N THR A 113 -21.97 43.19 2.82
CA THR A 113 -22.32 41.78 2.65
C THR A 113 -21.29 41.13 1.72
N LEU A 114 -20.94 39.87 1.99
CA LEU A 114 -19.89 39.14 1.26
C LEU A 114 -20.12 39.19 -0.26
N HIS A 115 -21.34 38.86 -0.66
CA HIS A 115 -21.75 38.82 -2.06
C HIS A 115 -21.67 40.19 -2.75
N SER A 116 -22.14 41.27 -2.09
CA SER A 116 -22.06 42.62 -2.66
C SER A 116 -20.62 43.11 -2.84
N ARG A 117 -19.72 42.79 -1.90
CA ARG A 117 -18.29 43.10 -2.03
C ARG A 117 -17.68 42.34 -3.21
N GLN A 118 -17.93 41.05 -3.29
CA GLN A 118 -17.34 40.19 -4.32
C GLN A 118 -17.82 40.55 -5.72
N GLN A 119 -19.08 40.94 -5.89
CA GLN A 119 -19.57 41.45 -7.16
C GLN A 119 -18.79 42.69 -7.61
N LYS A 120 -18.58 43.67 -6.71
CA LYS A 120 -17.76 44.86 -7.02
C LYS A 120 -16.30 44.51 -7.35
N SER A 121 -15.75 43.46 -6.73
CA SER A 121 -14.41 42.97 -7.02
C SER A 121 -14.33 42.32 -8.40
N VAL A 122 -15.35 41.54 -8.81
CA VAL A 122 -15.47 40.98 -10.16
C VAL A 122 -15.59 42.09 -11.20
N ASP A 123 -16.51 43.05 -10.99
CA ASP A 123 -16.69 44.18 -11.90
C ASP A 123 -15.40 45.00 -12.03
N PHE A 124 -14.69 45.25 -10.93
CA PHE A 124 -13.39 45.91 -10.94
C PHE A 124 -12.36 45.13 -11.76
N TYR A 125 -12.23 43.82 -11.51
CA TYR A 125 -11.30 42.97 -12.24
C TYR A 125 -11.63 42.92 -13.73
N ASP A 126 -12.91 42.93 -14.13
CA ASP A 126 -13.31 42.91 -15.54
C ASP A 126 -13.01 44.19 -16.30
N ASN A 127 -12.90 45.32 -15.60
CA ASN A 127 -12.58 46.61 -16.20
C ASN A 127 -11.08 46.94 -16.27
N ILE A 128 -10.20 46.12 -15.67
CA ILE A 128 -8.74 46.31 -15.78
C ILE A 128 -8.13 45.46 -16.89
N LYS A 129 -7.04 45.96 -17.49
CA LYS A 129 -6.32 45.27 -18.56
C LYS A 129 -5.65 43.99 -18.05
N LYS A 130 -5.79 42.90 -18.82
CA LYS A 130 -5.24 41.57 -18.49
C LYS A 130 -4.38 41.06 -19.63
N HIS A 131 -3.26 40.43 -19.32
CA HIS A 131 -2.41 39.74 -20.28
C HIS A 131 -2.90 38.30 -20.48
N VAL A 132 -3.59 38.04 -21.59
CA VAL A 132 -4.18 36.72 -21.90
C VAL A 132 -3.11 35.61 -21.95
N SER A 133 -1.92 35.89 -22.47
CA SER A 133 -0.80 34.92 -22.48
C SER A 133 -0.36 34.52 -21.07
N ILE A 134 -0.40 35.44 -20.10
CA ILE A 134 -0.05 35.16 -18.71
C ILE A 134 -1.16 34.34 -18.02
N VAL A 135 -2.43 34.58 -18.37
CA VAL A 135 -3.53 33.71 -17.91
C VAL A 135 -3.36 32.28 -18.44
N LYS A 136 -2.94 32.11 -19.69
CA LYS A 136 -2.61 30.79 -20.27
C LYS A 136 -1.45 30.13 -19.54
N TYR A 137 -0.38 30.88 -19.25
CA TYR A 137 0.77 30.40 -18.47
C TYR A 137 0.34 29.79 -17.12
N TYR A 138 -0.49 30.48 -16.33
CA TYR A 138 -0.99 29.95 -15.05
C TYR A 138 -2.10 28.89 -15.19
N SER A 139 -2.68 28.73 -16.39
CA SER A 139 -3.57 27.60 -16.70
C SER A 139 -2.79 26.29 -16.93
N GLY A 140 -1.47 26.38 -17.12
CA GLY A 140 -0.54 25.27 -17.20
C GLY A 140 -0.76 24.35 -18.40
N TRP A 141 -0.04 23.22 -18.40
CA TRP A 141 -0.02 22.28 -19.52
C TRP A 141 -0.55 20.92 -19.09
N TRP A 142 -1.28 20.27 -19.98
CA TRP A 142 -2.05 19.05 -19.68
C TRP A 142 -1.95 18.08 -20.84
N VAL A 143 -1.86 16.79 -20.52
CA VAL A 143 -1.90 15.70 -21.49
C VAL A 143 -2.99 14.69 -21.17
N GLU A 144 -3.59 14.13 -22.21
CA GLU A 144 -4.58 13.07 -22.13
C GLU A 144 -3.91 11.68 -22.15
N CYS A 145 -4.31 10.82 -21.21
CA CYS A 145 -3.86 9.43 -21.12
C CYS A 145 -4.82 8.51 -21.89
N ARG A 146 -4.44 7.24 -22.08
CA ARG A 146 -5.23 6.24 -22.84
C ARG A 146 -6.70 6.12 -22.41
N GLU A 147 -6.98 6.27 -21.12
CA GLU A 147 -8.34 6.16 -20.58
C GLU A 147 -9.12 7.49 -20.60
N GLY A 148 -8.69 8.49 -21.37
CA GLY A 148 -9.30 9.83 -21.42
C GLY A 148 -9.05 10.70 -20.18
N LYS A 149 -8.30 10.19 -19.20
CA LYS A 149 -7.92 10.94 -17.99
C LYS A 149 -6.79 11.93 -18.32
N ILE A 150 -6.93 13.18 -17.85
CA ILE A 150 -5.91 14.22 -18.03
C ILE A 150 -4.87 14.24 -16.89
N LYS A 151 -3.63 14.61 -17.22
CA LYS A 151 -2.53 14.79 -16.26
C LYS A 151 -1.78 16.09 -16.52
N PHE A 152 -1.45 16.79 -15.44
CA PHE A 152 -0.67 18.03 -15.49
C PHE A 152 0.78 17.74 -15.85
N VAL A 153 1.33 18.49 -16.81
CA VAL A 153 2.75 18.45 -17.19
C VAL A 153 3.40 19.74 -16.72
N ASN A 154 4.40 19.61 -15.84
CA ASN A 154 5.14 20.77 -15.39
C ASN A 154 6.16 21.16 -16.47
N LEU A 155 5.81 22.16 -17.30
CA LEU A 155 6.67 22.77 -18.32
C LEU A 155 7.03 24.22 -17.96
N ILE A 156 6.99 24.57 -16.68
CA ILE A 156 7.22 25.95 -16.21
C ILE A 156 8.63 26.41 -16.60
N ASP A 157 9.64 25.61 -16.28
CA ASP A 157 11.04 25.92 -16.59
C ASP A 157 11.30 25.92 -18.11
N ILE A 158 10.63 25.06 -18.87
CA ILE A 158 10.70 25.03 -20.34
C ILE A 158 10.15 26.34 -20.92
N TYR A 159 9.01 26.80 -20.42
CA TYR A 159 8.40 28.07 -20.84
C TYR A 159 9.29 29.26 -20.52
N ILE A 160 9.87 29.30 -19.32
CA ILE A 160 10.76 30.39 -18.90
C ILE A 160 12.03 30.42 -19.75
N SER A 161 12.66 29.26 -20.00
CA SER A 161 13.93 29.18 -20.74
C SER A 161 13.77 29.34 -22.26
N TYR A 162 12.66 28.85 -22.84
CA TYR A 162 12.54 28.68 -24.30
C TYR A 162 11.28 29.30 -24.91
N GLY A 163 10.34 29.78 -24.09
CA GLY A 163 9.13 30.47 -24.53
C GLY A 163 7.97 29.56 -24.95
N GLU A 164 6.82 30.20 -25.24
CA GLU A 164 5.53 29.53 -25.50
C GLU A 164 5.58 28.54 -26.66
N HIS A 165 6.16 28.94 -27.80
CA HIS A 165 6.19 28.10 -29.01
C HIS A 165 6.90 26.76 -28.78
N PHE A 166 8.09 26.80 -28.18
CA PHE A 166 8.88 25.59 -27.88
C PHE A 166 8.19 24.73 -26.81
N THR A 167 7.53 25.38 -25.84
CA THR A 167 6.76 24.67 -24.81
C THR A 167 5.61 23.87 -25.42
N ASN A 168 4.88 24.45 -26.37
CA ASN A 168 3.78 23.78 -27.05
C ASN A 168 4.29 22.60 -27.90
N GLN A 169 5.39 22.78 -28.63
CA GLN A 169 6.04 21.68 -29.36
C GLN A 169 6.46 20.53 -28.44
N THR A 170 7.02 20.86 -27.28
CA THR A 170 7.39 19.87 -26.26
C THR A 170 6.16 19.15 -25.71
N LEU A 171 5.07 19.88 -25.46
CA LEU A 171 3.81 19.30 -25.00
C LEU A 171 3.24 18.31 -26.02
N ASP A 172 3.28 18.64 -27.31
CA ASP A 172 2.77 17.78 -28.39
C ASP A 172 3.54 16.46 -28.50
N LEU A 173 4.87 16.50 -28.32
CA LEU A 173 5.71 15.29 -28.26
C LEU A 173 5.33 14.40 -27.07
N ILE A 174 5.14 15.01 -25.90
CA ILE A 174 4.70 14.30 -24.69
C ILE A 174 3.30 13.71 -24.92
N GLN A 175 2.35 14.49 -25.42
CA GLN A 175 0.97 14.04 -25.70
C GLN A 175 0.95 12.83 -26.63
N SER A 176 1.70 12.89 -27.73
CA SER A 176 1.79 11.82 -28.73
C SER A 176 2.34 10.52 -28.13
N HIS A 177 3.31 10.64 -27.22
CA HIS A 177 3.84 9.47 -26.52
C HIS A 177 2.93 8.97 -25.38
N PHE A 178 2.16 9.84 -24.73
CA PHE A 178 1.43 9.53 -23.50
C PHE A 178 0.05 8.92 -23.72
N ILE A 179 -0.58 9.17 -24.88
CA ILE A 179 -1.92 8.66 -25.21
C ILE A 179 -2.02 7.12 -25.20
N LYS A 180 -0.89 6.40 -25.33
CA LYS A 180 -0.85 4.93 -25.26
C LYS A 180 -0.74 4.36 -23.84
N PHE A 181 -0.53 5.20 -22.83
CA PHE A 181 -0.29 4.76 -21.46
C PHE A 181 -1.45 5.03 -20.51
N SER A 182 -1.56 4.20 -19.47
CA SER A 182 -2.53 4.42 -18.40
C SER A 182 -2.21 5.67 -17.59
N HIS A 183 -3.21 6.26 -16.95
CA HIS A 183 -3.02 7.45 -16.11
C HIS A 183 -1.99 7.27 -14.98
N ASN A 184 -1.84 6.06 -14.43
CA ASN A 184 -0.82 5.74 -13.41
C ASN A 184 0.58 5.70 -14.03
N SER A 185 0.71 5.05 -15.19
CA SER A 185 1.97 5.02 -15.95
C SER A 185 2.40 6.42 -16.39
N CYS A 186 1.47 7.25 -16.84
CA CYS A 186 1.72 8.66 -17.17
C CYS A 186 2.22 9.44 -15.95
N ALA A 187 1.60 9.26 -14.78
CA ALA A 187 2.05 9.93 -13.55
C ALA A 187 3.51 9.60 -13.21
N THR A 188 3.90 8.32 -13.30
CA THR A 188 5.30 7.91 -13.09
C THR A 188 6.23 8.53 -14.14
N LYS A 189 5.88 8.46 -15.44
CA LYS A 189 6.69 9.01 -16.53
C LYS A 189 6.88 10.53 -16.42
N LEU A 190 5.88 11.29 -15.98
CA LEU A 190 6.00 12.74 -15.77
C LEU A 190 7.03 13.10 -14.70
N VAL A 191 7.21 12.26 -13.67
CA VAL A 191 8.26 12.47 -12.66
C VAL A 191 9.65 12.35 -13.30
N HIS A 192 9.83 11.41 -14.23
CA HIS A 192 11.09 11.25 -14.98
C HIS A 192 11.34 12.43 -15.94
N LEU A 193 10.32 12.86 -16.70
CA LEU A 193 10.44 14.01 -17.58
C LEU A 193 10.76 15.30 -16.82
N LYS A 194 10.09 15.57 -15.69
CA LYS A 194 10.40 16.73 -14.85
C LYS A 194 11.87 16.76 -14.46
N ARG A 195 12.43 15.62 -14.06
CA ARG A 195 13.85 15.50 -13.70
C ARG A 195 14.79 15.82 -14.86
N ILE A 196 14.47 15.31 -16.05
CA ILE A 196 15.23 15.58 -17.29
C ILE A 196 15.16 17.07 -17.63
N PHE A 197 13.95 17.64 -17.71
CA PHE A 197 13.74 19.05 -18.07
C PHE A 197 14.40 20.01 -17.08
N ASN A 198 14.33 19.74 -15.78
CA ASN A 198 15.01 20.55 -14.78
C ASN A 198 16.53 20.61 -14.99
N LEU A 199 17.16 19.49 -15.39
CA LEU A 199 18.59 19.51 -15.73
C LEU A 199 18.84 20.21 -17.07
N MET A 200 17.99 19.96 -18.06
CA MET A 200 18.10 20.56 -19.39
C MET A 200 18.03 22.09 -19.32
N CYS A 201 17.02 22.66 -18.66
CA CYS A 201 16.89 24.11 -18.48
C CYS A 201 18.05 24.71 -17.66
N MET A 202 18.60 23.94 -16.71
CA MET A 202 19.76 24.36 -15.92
C MET A 202 21.05 24.45 -16.75
N LEU A 203 21.32 23.45 -17.59
CA LEU A 203 22.54 23.40 -18.41
C LEU A 203 22.44 24.27 -19.68
N TYR A 204 21.23 24.39 -20.23
CA TYR A 204 20.95 25.10 -21.46
C TYR A 204 19.88 26.18 -21.22
N PRO A 205 20.18 27.25 -20.47
CA PRO A 205 19.16 28.22 -20.02
C PRO A 205 18.55 29.06 -21.16
N ARG A 206 19.14 29.03 -22.36
CA ARG A 206 18.67 29.74 -23.56
C ARG A 206 18.54 28.77 -24.73
N ARG A 207 17.63 29.08 -25.65
CA ARG A 207 17.34 28.25 -26.84
C ARG A 207 18.58 28.03 -27.72
N GLU A 208 19.44 29.04 -27.86
CA GLU A 208 20.69 28.93 -28.64
C GLU A 208 21.61 27.85 -28.07
N ASN A 209 21.73 27.75 -26.75
CA ASN A 209 22.54 26.74 -26.08
C ASN A 209 21.93 25.34 -26.28
N LEU A 210 20.61 25.24 -26.28
CA LEU A 210 19.90 23.97 -26.46
C LEU A 210 20.16 23.36 -27.85
N LEU A 211 20.39 24.18 -28.88
CA LEU A 211 20.72 23.70 -30.24
C LEU A 211 21.99 22.85 -30.28
N SER A 212 22.89 22.97 -29.30
CA SER A 212 24.05 22.06 -29.20
C SER A 212 23.65 20.59 -29.07
N LEU A 213 22.45 20.30 -28.56
CA LEU A 213 21.92 18.94 -28.47
C LEU A 213 21.39 18.38 -29.81
N GLN A 214 21.54 19.13 -30.91
CA GLN A 214 21.39 18.60 -32.26
C GLN A 214 22.67 17.87 -32.75
N ASP A 215 23.72 17.86 -31.92
CA ASP A 215 24.88 16.99 -32.08
C ASP A 215 24.72 15.74 -31.18
N GLY A 216 24.79 14.55 -31.78
CA GLY A 216 24.62 13.28 -31.10
C GLY A 216 25.61 13.06 -29.95
N ILE A 217 26.83 13.59 -30.05
CA ILE A 217 27.85 13.53 -28.99
C ILE A 217 27.35 14.29 -27.75
N LYS A 218 26.75 15.47 -27.96
CA LYS A 218 26.20 16.29 -26.88
C LYS A 218 24.98 15.66 -26.22
N VAL A 219 24.19 14.89 -26.97
CA VAL A 219 23.11 14.07 -26.41
C VAL A 219 23.67 13.01 -25.46
N ASN A 220 24.74 12.31 -25.86
CA ASN A 220 25.41 11.34 -25.01
C ASN A 220 25.99 11.98 -23.73
N GLU A 221 26.74 13.08 -23.86
CA GLU A 221 27.30 13.84 -22.73
C GLU A 221 26.19 14.30 -21.74
N PHE A 222 25.05 14.78 -22.26
CA PHE A 222 23.92 15.18 -21.43
C PHE A 222 23.37 14.02 -20.60
N VAL A 223 23.25 12.83 -21.19
CA VAL A 223 22.77 11.64 -20.49
C VAL A 223 23.76 11.18 -19.42
N GLU A 224 25.06 11.31 -19.64
CA GLU A 224 26.09 11.03 -18.63
C GLU A 224 25.99 12.00 -17.43
N LEU A 225 25.80 13.29 -17.70
CA LEU A 225 25.56 14.30 -16.66
C LEU A 225 24.26 14.05 -15.90
N LEU A 226 23.20 13.65 -16.61
CA LEU A 226 21.93 13.26 -16.01
C LEU A 226 22.14 12.08 -15.06
N PHE A 227 22.82 11.03 -15.52
CA PHE A 227 23.12 9.86 -14.68
C PHE A 227 23.91 10.25 -13.43
N ALA A 228 25.00 11.01 -13.60
CA ALA A 228 25.86 11.45 -12.50
C ALA A 228 25.07 12.26 -11.47
N LYS A 229 24.25 13.24 -11.91
CA LYS A 229 23.44 14.06 -11.01
C LYS A 229 22.41 13.23 -10.24
N HIS A 230 21.71 12.31 -10.92
CA HIS A 230 20.70 11.46 -10.28
C HIS A 230 21.30 10.45 -9.31
N LYS A 231 22.45 9.87 -9.66
CA LYS A 231 23.20 8.97 -8.78
C LYS A 231 23.70 9.72 -7.54
N SER A 232 24.32 10.89 -7.71
CA SER A 232 24.77 11.73 -6.60
C SER A 232 23.62 12.14 -5.68
N TYR A 233 22.48 12.56 -6.25
CA TYR A 233 21.29 12.86 -5.47
C TYR A 233 20.79 11.65 -4.66
N THR A 234 20.80 10.46 -5.26
CA THR A 234 20.42 9.21 -4.58
C THR A 234 21.35 8.92 -3.40
N ILE A 235 22.66 9.08 -3.58
CA ILE A 235 23.68 8.87 -2.54
C ILE A 235 23.53 9.91 -1.42
N SER A 236 23.47 11.20 -1.75
CA SER A 236 23.39 12.28 -0.77
C SER A 236 22.13 12.24 0.09
N ASN A 237 21.04 11.66 -0.40
CA ASN A 237 19.79 11.49 0.35
C ASN A 237 19.64 10.09 0.97
N SER A 238 20.69 9.26 0.95
CA SER A 238 20.67 7.88 1.46
C SER A 238 19.55 7.02 0.86
N PHE A 239 19.17 7.27 -0.40
CA PHE A 239 18.19 6.47 -1.11
C PHE A 239 18.81 5.17 -1.63
N ASN A 240 17.97 4.16 -1.85
CA ASN A 240 18.43 2.85 -2.30
C ASN A 240 19.02 2.91 -3.72
N LEU A 241 20.33 2.65 -3.83
CA LEU A 241 21.05 2.64 -5.10
C LEU A 241 20.50 1.60 -6.08
N LYS A 242 20.23 0.37 -5.64
CA LYS A 242 19.66 -0.68 -6.52
C LYS A 242 18.36 -0.22 -7.18
N SER A 243 17.46 0.37 -6.40
CA SER A 243 16.20 0.94 -6.90
C SER A 243 16.41 2.06 -7.92
N PHE A 244 17.45 2.88 -7.78
CA PHE A 244 17.82 3.87 -8.78
C PHE A 244 18.20 3.22 -10.12
N TYR A 245 19.06 2.19 -10.10
CA TYR A 245 19.47 1.47 -11.30
C TYR A 245 18.32 0.66 -11.92
N ASP A 246 17.42 0.09 -11.12
CA ASP A 246 16.23 -0.64 -11.62
C ASP A 246 15.27 0.29 -12.40
N VAL A 247 15.22 1.57 -12.00
CA VAL A 247 14.34 2.59 -12.60
C VAL A 247 15.03 3.36 -13.73
N TRP A 248 16.37 3.35 -13.79
CA TRP A 248 17.14 4.08 -14.79
C TRP A 248 16.80 3.70 -16.25
N PRO A 249 16.66 2.41 -16.62
CA PRO A 249 16.24 2.01 -17.96
C PRO A 249 14.91 2.62 -18.39
N LEU A 250 13.95 2.77 -17.47
CA LEU A 250 12.66 3.41 -17.76
C LEU A 250 12.83 4.91 -18.06
N THR A 251 13.76 5.57 -17.36
CA THR A 251 14.10 6.99 -17.58
C THR A 251 14.75 7.18 -18.96
N ILE A 252 15.71 6.32 -19.31
CA ILE A 252 16.41 6.38 -20.59
C ILE A 252 15.53 5.99 -21.77
N GLY A 253 14.68 4.97 -21.61
CA GLY A 253 13.69 4.62 -22.62
C GLY A 253 12.74 5.79 -22.90
N LEU A 254 12.28 6.48 -21.85
CA LEU A 254 11.45 7.68 -22.00
C LEU A 254 12.18 8.85 -22.64
N PHE A 255 13.44 9.08 -22.25
CA PHE A 255 14.30 10.10 -22.86
C PHE A 255 14.43 9.87 -24.37
N LYS A 256 14.76 8.63 -24.76
CA LYS A 256 14.89 8.24 -26.17
C LYS A 256 13.57 8.43 -26.92
N ASP A 257 12.48 7.89 -26.40
CA ASP A 257 11.20 7.84 -27.12
C ASP A 257 10.51 9.21 -27.27
N VAL A 258 10.84 10.19 -26.41
CA VAL A 258 10.15 11.50 -26.39
C VAL A 258 11.04 12.63 -26.89
N LEU A 259 12.36 12.57 -26.65
CA LEU A 259 13.24 13.72 -26.84
C LEU A 259 14.23 13.55 -27.99
N THR A 260 14.73 12.33 -28.24
CA THR A 260 15.70 12.09 -29.32
C THR A 260 15.03 11.95 -30.67
N GLU A 261 15.75 12.30 -31.74
CA GLU A 261 15.20 12.35 -33.11
C GLU A 261 14.03 13.34 -33.23
N THR A 262 14.08 14.43 -32.44
CA THR A 262 13.08 15.50 -32.45
C THR A 262 13.72 16.87 -32.62
N ALA A 263 12.89 17.92 -32.67
CA ALA A 263 13.36 19.30 -32.62
C ALA A 263 14.08 19.67 -31.30
N ILE A 264 14.01 18.81 -30.28
CA ILE A 264 14.70 19.02 -28.99
C ILE A 264 16.14 18.51 -29.08
N MET A 265 16.33 17.24 -29.47
CA MET A 265 17.63 16.56 -29.50
C MET A 265 17.74 15.63 -30.71
N SER A 266 18.95 15.48 -31.26
CA SER A 266 19.24 14.49 -32.32
C SER A 266 19.23 13.05 -31.76
N ALA A 267 19.43 12.07 -32.64
CA ALA A 267 19.81 10.73 -32.20
C ALA A 267 21.17 10.79 -31.47
N PRO A 268 21.40 9.96 -30.44
CA PRO A 268 22.71 9.84 -29.82
C PRO A 268 23.70 9.18 -30.78
N GLU A 269 24.97 9.58 -30.71
CA GLU A 269 26.04 9.05 -31.56
C GLU A 269 26.37 7.59 -31.20
N TRP A 270 26.25 7.23 -29.91
CA TRP A 270 26.43 5.86 -29.41
C TRP A 270 25.34 5.47 -28.40
N PRO A 271 25.22 4.18 -28.02
CA PRO A 271 24.21 3.75 -27.07
C PRO A 271 24.21 4.57 -25.78
N LEU A 272 23.01 4.99 -25.35
CA LEU A 272 22.83 5.79 -24.14
C LEU A 272 23.32 5.02 -22.90
N LEU A 273 23.99 5.73 -21.98
CA LEU A 273 24.50 5.17 -20.73
C LEU A 273 23.35 4.53 -19.93
N CYS A 274 23.35 3.21 -19.83
CA CYS A 274 22.34 2.44 -19.11
C CYS A 274 22.96 1.27 -18.32
N PRO A 275 23.76 1.56 -17.28
CA PRO A 275 24.44 0.52 -16.50
C PRO A 275 23.43 -0.31 -15.70
N THR A 276 23.77 -1.58 -15.46
CA THR A 276 23.04 -2.48 -14.56
C THR A 276 23.63 -2.42 -13.16
N TYR A 277 22.80 -2.56 -12.13
CA TYR A 277 23.29 -2.71 -10.76
C TYR A 277 23.95 -4.09 -10.61
N VAL A 278 25.21 -4.11 -10.20
CA VAL A 278 25.89 -5.33 -9.75
C VAL A 278 25.94 -5.25 -8.24
N SER A 279 25.25 -6.16 -7.56
CA SER A 279 25.48 -6.37 -6.12
C SER A 279 26.82 -7.08 -5.94
N ALA A 280 27.57 -6.70 -4.91
CA ALA A 280 28.57 -7.61 -4.36
C ALA A 280 27.88 -8.96 -4.07
N SER A 281 28.61 -10.06 -4.26
CA SER A 281 28.16 -11.42 -3.90
C SER A 281 27.47 -11.42 -2.53
N GLU A 282 26.45 -12.27 -2.36
CA GLU A 282 25.53 -12.36 -1.20
C GLU A 282 26.21 -12.57 0.19
N HIS A 283 27.54 -12.51 0.26
CA HIS A 283 28.34 -12.48 1.49
C HIS A 283 28.56 -11.07 2.07
N ASP A 284 28.26 -10.00 1.34
CA ASP A 284 28.29 -8.64 1.91
C ASP A 284 26.89 -8.24 2.41
N VAL A 285 26.42 -8.94 3.44
CA VAL A 285 25.43 -8.34 4.35
C VAL A 285 26.12 -7.12 4.96
N LYS A 286 25.62 -5.91 4.68
CA LYS A 286 26.06 -4.72 5.39
C LYS A 286 25.92 -5.00 6.89
N GLU A 287 27.03 -4.92 7.63
CA GLU A 287 27.13 -5.17 9.08
C GLU A 287 26.12 -4.39 9.95
N GLU A 288 25.41 -3.40 9.38
CA GLU A 288 24.42 -2.58 10.10
C GLU A 288 22.98 -3.14 10.09
N GLN A 289 22.63 -4.11 9.23
CA GLN A 289 21.28 -4.69 9.26
C GLN A 289 21.28 -5.99 10.08
N THR A 290 20.46 -6.06 11.12
CA THR A 290 20.32 -7.24 11.98
C THR A 290 19.04 -8.04 11.71
N VAL A 291 18.12 -7.50 10.88
CA VAL A 291 16.76 -8.03 10.69
C VAL A 291 16.29 -7.86 9.24
N PHE A 292 15.56 -8.83 8.68
CA PHE A 292 14.88 -8.73 7.38
C PHE A 292 13.52 -8.01 7.50
N GLU A 293 13.38 -6.83 6.88
CA GLU A 293 12.31 -5.86 7.16
C GLU A 293 11.07 -5.90 6.22
N LYS A 294 10.74 -7.02 5.57
CA LYS A 294 9.54 -7.05 4.68
C LYS A 294 8.21 -7.25 5.42
N ALA A 295 8.20 -8.05 6.47
CA ALA A 295 7.02 -8.24 7.31
C ALA A 295 7.01 -7.23 8.46
N PHE A 296 5.90 -7.10 9.17
CA PHE A 296 5.88 -6.34 10.44
C PHE A 296 6.59 -7.10 11.59
N ILE A 297 6.95 -8.36 11.35
CA ILE A 297 7.66 -9.27 12.26
C ILE A 297 9.17 -9.13 12.02
N ASP A 298 9.95 -9.11 13.09
CA ASP A 298 11.41 -9.14 13.01
C ASP A 298 11.90 -10.56 12.68
N ILE A 299 12.50 -10.73 11.52
CA ILE A 299 13.14 -11.99 11.13
C ILE A 299 14.66 -11.84 11.27
N PRO A 300 15.30 -12.61 12.16
CA PRO A 300 16.75 -12.63 12.29
C PRO A 300 17.45 -12.97 10.97
N LEU A 301 18.62 -12.39 10.73
CA LEU A 301 19.45 -12.76 9.57
C LEU A 301 20.14 -14.13 9.73
N THR A 302 20.24 -14.63 10.95
CA THR A 302 20.70 -15.98 11.32
C THR A 302 19.93 -16.45 12.55
N PHE A 303 19.82 -17.78 12.72
CA PHE A 303 19.32 -18.40 13.94
C PHE A 303 20.47 -19.12 14.63
N SER A 304 20.64 -18.90 15.94
CA SER A 304 21.72 -19.52 16.72
C SER A 304 21.48 -21.00 16.98
N ASP A 305 20.23 -21.35 17.27
CA ASP A 305 19.81 -22.67 17.71
C ASP A 305 18.30 -22.86 17.53
N GLU A 306 17.83 -24.07 17.84
CA GLU A 306 16.41 -24.45 17.78
C GLU A 306 15.53 -23.62 18.73
N LYS A 307 16.02 -23.29 19.93
CA LYS A 307 15.26 -22.52 20.92
C LYS A 307 14.99 -21.10 20.40
N ALA A 308 15.98 -20.48 19.76
CA ALA A 308 15.83 -19.18 19.11
C ALA A 308 14.80 -19.22 17.98
N PHE A 309 14.78 -20.30 17.20
CA PHE A 309 13.78 -20.48 16.14
C PHE A 309 12.37 -20.72 16.69
N ASN A 310 12.20 -21.59 17.69
CA ASN A 310 10.90 -21.87 18.31
C ASN A 310 10.34 -20.60 18.97
N ALA A 311 11.20 -19.78 19.58
CA ALA A 311 10.81 -18.46 20.09
C ALA A 311 10.36 -17.51 18.97
N PHE A 312 11.02 -17.53 17.81
CA PHE A 312 10.61 -16.76 16.63
C PHE A 312 9.27 -17.26 16.07
N GLU A 313 9.06 -18.57 15.92
CA GLU A 313 7.78 -19.13 15.46
C GLU A 313 6.63 -18.79 16.42
N ALA A 314 6.85 -18.90 17.73
CA ALA A 314 5.90 -18.44 18.72
C ALA A 314 5.60 -16.94 18.57
N ALA A 315 6.64 -16.12 18.41
CA ALA A 315 6.49 -14.68 18.22
C ALA A 315 5.69 -14.32 16.96
N VAL A 316 5.87 -15.04 15.85
CA VAL A 316 5.07 -14.86 14.62
C VAL A 316 3.57 -15.07 14.91
N ASN A 317 3.23 -16.16 15.60
CA ASN A 317 1.85 -16.49 15.93
C ASN A 317 1.25 -15.50 16.94
N ASP A 318 2.00 -15.08 17.95
CA ASP A 318 1.56 -14.11 18.95
C ASP A 318 1.26 -12.74 18.34
N GLU A 319 2.12 -12.26 17.44
CA GLU A 319 1.93 -10.95 16.83
C GLU A 319 0.76 -10.94 15.83
N LEU A 320 0.56 -12.01 15.07
CA LEU A 320 -0.63 -12.18 14.23
C LEU A 320 -1.91 -12.25 15.08
N SER A 321 -1.87 -12.94 16.22
CA SER A 321 -2.99 -13.04 17.14
C SER A 321 -3.32 -11.71 17.81
N LEU A 322 -2.31 -10.90 18.15
CA LEU A 322 -2.47 -9.54 18.66
C LEU A 322 -3.21 -8.65 17.64
N VAL A 323 -2.78 -8.68 16.38
CA VAL A 323 -3.40 -7.91 15.30
C VAL A 323 -4.86 -8.32 15.11
N GLU A 324 -5.13 -9.63 15.05
CA GLU A 324 -6.49 -10.18 14.92
C GLU A 324 -7.38 -9.74 16.08
N LYS A 325 -6.92 -9.92 17.32
CA LYS A 325 -7.64 -9.52 18.55
C LYS A 325 -8.00 -8.04 18.51
N CYS A 326 -7.03 -7.17 18.20
CA CYS A 326 -7.26 -5.72 18.14
C CYS A 326 -8.26 -5.35 17.04
N CYS A 327 -8.15 -5.96 15.86
CA CYS A 327 -9.09 -5.72 14.76
C CYS A 327 -10.50 -6.21 15.09
N MET A 328 -10.64 -7.41 15.68
CA MET A 328 -11.93 -7.94 16.12
C MET A 328 -12.58 -7.04 17.16
N ASN A 329 -11.83 -6.56 18.14
CA ASN A 329 -12.33 -5.64 19.17
C ASN A 329 -12.78 -4.31 18.56
N ALA A 330 -12.02 -3.77 17.59
CA ALA A 330 -12.41 -2.56 16.87
C ALA A 330 -13.70 -2.75 16.08
N CYS A 331 -13.83 -3.86 15.34
CA CYS A 331 -15.05 -4.19 14.58
C CYS A 331 -16.25 -4.35 15.52
N LYS A 332 -16.07 -5.08 16.63
CA LYS A 332 -17.11 -5.27 17.66
C LYS A 332 -17.57 -3.94 18.26
N ALA A 333 -16.67 -3.00 18.54
CA ALA A 333 -17.04 -1.70 19.08
C ALA A 333 -17.88 -0.86 18.08
N GLU A 334 -17.52 -0.90 16.79
CA GLU A 334 -18.28 -0.25 15.72
C GLU A 334 -19.67 -0.91 15.55
N MET A 335 -19.74 -2.25 15.53
CA MET A 335 -21.01 -2.99 15.45
C MET A 335 -21.92 -2.76 16.65
N SER A 336 -21.38 -2.78 17.87
CA SER A 336 -22.15 -2.45 19.09
C SER A 336 -22.73 -1.05 19.00
N SER A 337 -21.95 -0.07 18.54
CA SER A 337 -22.42 1.30 18.33
C SER A 337 -23.52 1.37 17.27
N TYR A 338 -23.37 0.62 16.17
CA TYR A 338 -24.38 0.52 15.11
C TYR A 338 -25.69 -0.11 15.58
N HIS A 339 -25.63 -1.18 16.39
CA HIS A 339 -26.82 -1.81 16.94
C HIS A 339 -27.50 -0.92 17.99
N GLU A 340 -26.73 -0.34 18.92
CA GLU A 340 -27.25 0.55 19.96
C GLU A 340 -28.01 1.74 19.34
N ARG A 341 -27.41 2.42 18.35
CA ARG A 341 -28.08 3.57 17.71
C ARG A 341 -29.36 3.15 17.00
N ASN A 342 -29.39 1.99 16.36
CA ASN A 342 -30.54 1.51 15.61
C ASN A 342 -31.67 1.06 16.54
N GLU A 343 -31.36 0.47 17.69
CA GLU A 343 -32.35 0.16 18.72
C GLU A 343 -32.94 1.44 19.33
N LYS A 344 -32.11 2.42 19.72
CA LYS A 344 -32.58 3.71 20.25
C LYS A 344 -33.45 4.47 19.25
N ALA A 345 -33.08 4.47 17.98
CA ALA A 345 -33.85 5.14 16.93
C ALA A 345 -35.30 4.64 16.82
N LYS A 346 -35.60 3.38 17.18
CA LYS A 346 -36.96 2.82 17.08
C LYS A 346 -38.00 3.57 17.91
N THR A 347 -37.59 4.19 19.03
CA THR A 347 -38.49 4.93 19.91
C THR A 347 -38.44 6.45 19.70
N GLY A 348 -37.56 6.92 18.82
CA GLY A 348 -37.47 8.33 18.45
C GLY A 348 -38.52 8.76 17.43
N LYS A 349 -38.71 10.06 17.30
CA LYS A 349 -39.54 10.70 16.27
C LYS A 349 -38.65 11.40 15.25
N VAL A 350 -39.10 11.42 13.99
CA VAL A 350 -38.42 12.20 12.94
C VAL A 350 -38.73 13.67 13.15
N ILE A 351 -37.69 14.49 13.26
CA ILE A 351 -37.81 15.95 13.38
C ILE A 351 -37.31 16.58 12.08
N THR A 352 -38.19 17.29 11.38
CA THR A 352 -37.87 17.90 10.09
C THR A 352 -37.25 19.29 10.22
N ASN A 353 -37.37 19.95 11.38
CA ASN A 353 -36.80 21.26 11.66
C ASN A 353 -36.45 21.42 13.15
N PHE A 354 -35.16 21.58 13.45
CA PHE A 354 -34.64 21.77 14.81
C PHE A 354 -34.46 23.25 15.20
N ARG A 355 -34.74 24.20 14.32
CA ARG A 355 -34.52 25.63 14.62
C ARG A 355 -35.42 26.07 15.77
N GLY A 356 -34.78 26.55 16.84
CA GLY A 356 -35.48 27.03 18.04
C GLY A 356 -35.88 25.94 19.02
N LEU A 357 -35.52 24.68 18.78
CA LEU A 357 -35.72 23.58 19.74
C LEU A 357 -34.54 23.45 20.70
N GLU A 358 -34.81 23.05 21.94
CA GLU A 358 -33.81 22.82 22.99
C GLU A 358 -33.61 21.32 23.27
N PHE A 359 -32.37 20.85 23.22
CA PHE A 359 -32.03 19.45 23.50
C PHE A 359 -32.30 19.11 24.98
N GLY A 360 -33.01 18.00 25.22
CA GLY A 360 -33.42 17.55 26.55
C GLY A 360 -34.83 18.02 26.96
N ASN A 361 -35.31 19.14 26.39
CA ASN A 361 -36.66 19.66 26.63
C ASN A 361 -37.60 19.29 25.47
N ASP A 362 -37.23 19.63 24.24
CA ASP A 362 -38.09 19.45 23.05
C ASP A 362 -37.78 18.17 22.29
N PHE A 363 -36.55 17.67 22.38
CA PHE A 363 -36.10 16.46 21.69
C PHE A 363 -34.97 15.75 22.44
N THR A 364 -34.80 14.47 22.13
CA THR A 364 -33.88 13.55 22.80
C THR A 364 -32.85 12.97 21.84
N GLU A 365 -31.87 12.23 22.38
CA GLU A 365 -30.94 11.42 21.57
C GLU A 365 -31.68 10.48 20.61
N HIS A 366 -32.80 9.88 21.03
CA HIS A 366 -33.56 8.95 20.22
C HIS A 366 -34.15 9.63 18.98
N ASP A 367 -34.64 10.87 19.13
CA ASP A 367 -35.17 11.67 18.01
C ASP A 367 -34.06 12.05 17.02
N ILE A 368 -32.86 12.37 17.52
CA ILE A 368 -31.68 12.63 16.67
C ILE A 368 -31.36 11.39 15.82
N LEU A 369 -31.27 10.22 16.46
CA LEU A 369 -30.93 8.96 15.80
C LEU A 369 -32.00 8.55 14.79
N ARG A 370 -33.29 8.72 15.13
CA ARG A 370 -34.40 8.46 14.21
C ARG A 370 -34.39 9.41 13.01
N THR A 371 -34.09 10.67 13.24
CA THR A 371 -33.98 11.66 12.17
C THR A 371 -32.78 11.37 11.27
N TRP A 372 -31.64 10.93 11.83
CA TRP A 372 -30.49 10.48 11.04
C TRP A 372 -30.81 9.29 10.12
N GLN A 373 -31.60 8.31 10.56
CA GLN A 373 -32.02 7.21 9.67
C GLN A 373 -32.87 7.69 8.47
N THR A 374 -33.48 8.87 8.57
CA THR A 374 -34.32 9.44 7.50
C THR A 374 -33.51 10.36 6.58
N TYR A 375 -32.72 11.26 7.16
CA TYR A 375 -31.99 12.29 6.42
C TYR A 375 -30.54 11.90 6.09
N THR A 376 -29.94 11.00 6.86
CA THR A 376 -28.53 10.57 6.74
C THR A 376 -27.58 11.77 6.58
N TYR A 377 -26.76 11.82 5.54
CA TYR A 377 -25.81 12.89 5.29
C TYR A 377 -26.46 14.22 4.83
N ASN A 378 -27.78 14.27 4.65
CA ASN A 378 -28.54 15.52 4.46
C ASN A 378 -29.05 16.10 5.80
N ILE A 379 -28.56 15.64 6.95
CA ILE A 379 -29.04 16.08 8.26
C ILE A 379 -28.96 17.60 8.47
N ASP A 380 -28.01 18.29 7.81
CA ASP A 380 -27.88 19.75 7.85
C ASP A 380 -29.16 20.47 7.40
N GLU A 381 -29.95 19.88 6.50
CA GLU A 381 -31.22 20.45 5.99
C GLU A 381 -32.27 20.61 7.09
N THR A 382 -32.22 19.76 8.12
CA THR A 382 -33.12 19.84 9.28
C THR A 382 -32.79 21.01 10.21
N GLY A 383 -31.65 21.69 10.00
CA GLY A 383 -31.18 22.75 10.89
C GLY A 383 -30.68 22.27 12.25
N ILE A 384 -30.44 20.97 12.45
CA ILE A 384 -30.01 20.38 13.75
C ILE A 384 -28.83 21.12 14.42
N PHE A 385 -27.90 21.67 13.62
CA PHE A 385 -26.72 22.35 14.14
C PHE A 385 -26.99 23.78 14.66
N SER A 386 -28.23 24.27 14.59
CA SER A 386 -28.64 25.44 15.38
C SER A 386 -29.02 25.06 16.83
N ALA A 387 -29.35 23.79 17.09
CA ALA A 387 -29.81 23.32 18.39
C ALA A 387 -28.71 22.58 19.17
N ILE A 388 -27.81 21.86 18.49
CA ILE A 388 -26.68 21.14 19.12
C ILE A 388 -25.38 21.31 18.33
N THR A 389 -24.24 21.07 18.99
CA THR A 389 -22.95 21.12 18.31
C THR A 389 -22.74 19.91 17.40
N ARG A 390 -21.98 20.07 16.32
CA ARG A 390 -21.53 18.94 15.47
C ARG A 390 -20.81 17.86 16.29
N ARG A 391 -20.07 18.26 17.33
CA ARG A 391 -19.34 17.33 18.21
C ARG A 391 -20.32 16.44 18.98
N ASP A 392 -21.37 17.00 19.55
CA ASP A 392 -22.33 16.23 20.34
C ASP A 392 -23.20 15.34 19.44
N PHE A 393 -23.62 15.85 18.29
CA PHE A 393 -24.27 15.03 17.26
C PHE A 393 -23.45 13.81 16.86
N MET A 394 -22.14 14.00 16.60
CA MET A 394 -21.22 12.91 16.24
C MET A 394 -21.07 11.84 17.33
N LYS A 395 -21.24 12.20 18.61
CA LYS A 395 -21.19 11.23 19.73
C LYS A 395 -22.39 10.29 19.71
N PHE A 396 -23.57 10.80 19.35
CA PHE A 396 -24.80 10.01 19.26
C PHE A 396 -24.82 9.14 18.01
N VAL A 397 -24.66 9.78 16.84
CA VAL A 397 -24.89 9.12 15.55
C VAL A 397 -23.75 8.19 15.15
N LYS A 398 -22.50 8.56 15.48
CA LYS A 398 -21.28 7.84 15.10
C LYS A 398 -21.29 7.42 13.61
N PRO A 399 -21.42 8.38 12.67
CA PRO A 399 -21.47 8.06 11.25
C PRO A 399 -20.14 7.46 10.77
N LEU A 400 -20.14 6.90 9.56
CA LEU A 400 -18.96 6.30 8.93
C LEU A 400 -17.79 7.30 8.88
N ARG A 401 -16.60 6.90 9.33
CA ARG A 401 -15.38 7.74 9.36
C ARG A 401 -14.32 7.19 8.41
N ALA A 402 -13.27 7.98 8.17
CA ALA A 402 -12.19 7.67 7.23
C ALA A 402 -11.54 6.28 7.44
N HIS A 403 -11.42 5.84 8.69
CA HIS A 403 -10.70 4.60 9.04
C HIS A 403 -11.61 3.52 9.65
N THR A 404 -12.93 3.69 9.61
CA THR A 404 -13.87 2.70 10.16
C THR A 404 -13.71 1.32 9.48
N MET A 405 -13.44 1.28 8.18
CA MET A 405 -13.27 0.03 7.43
C MET A 405 -11.92 -0.67 7.66
N LEU A 406 -10.94 0.03 8.23
CA LEU A 406 -9.57 -0.46 8.30
C LEU A 406 -9.41 -1.79 9.06
N PRO A 407 -9.98 -1.98 10.27
CA PRO A 407 -9.86 -3.27 10.97
C PRO A 407 -10.56 -4.41 10.23
N PHE A 408 -11.70 -4.16 9.57
CA PHE A 408 -12.40 -5.16 8.75
C PHE A 408 -11.51 -5.63 7.58
N MET A 409 -10.85 -4.69 6.90
CA MET A 409 -9.91 -5.00 5.80
C MET A 409 -8.73 -5.85 6.27
N HIS A 410 -8.18 -5.58 7.47
CA HIS A 410 -7.08 -6.38 8.03
C HIS A 410 -7.53 -7.81 8.35
N LEU A 411 -8.72 -7.99 8.96
CA LEU A 411 -9.26 -9.33 9.22
C LEU A 411 -9.49 -10.12 7.93
N LEU A 412 -10.05 -9.49 6.90
CA LEU A 412 -10.24 -10.15 5.60
C LEU A 412 -8.91 -10.61 5.00
N VAL A 413 -7.88 -9.76 5.00
CA VAL A 413 -6.54 -10.12 4.49
C VAL A 413 -5.87 -11.20 5.35
N GLN A 414 -6.06 -11.19 6.66
CA GLN A 414 -5.49 -12.20 7.54
C GLN A 414 -6.10 -13.59 7.31
N HIS A 415 -7.44 -13.66 7.17
CA HIS A 415 -8.12 -14.92 6.86
C HIS A 415 -7.91 -15.36 5.40
N HIS A 416 -7.75 -14.41 4.49
CA HIS A 416 -7.63 -14.65 3.06
C HIS A 416 -6.45 -13.84 2.49
N PRO A 417 -5.18 -14.29 2.67
CA PRO A 417 -3.98 -13.57 2.20
C PRO A 417 -3.88 -13.45 0.67
N ILE A 418 -4.78 -14.13 -0.04
CA ILE A 418 -5.07 -13.97 -1.45
C ILE A 418 -5.63 -12.57 -1.78
N ILE A 419 -6.35 -11.94 -0.84
CA ILE A 419 -6.89 -10.59 -0.97
C ILE A 419 -5.74 -9.57 -0.97
N THR A 420 -5.81 -8.63 -1.92
CA THR A 420 -4.83 -7.54 -2.07
C THR A 420 -5.49 -6.17 -1.90
N PRO A 421 -4.74 -5.09 -1.62
CA PRO A 421 -5.33 -3.75 -1.52
C PRO A 421 -6.17 -3.34 -2.75
N PRO A 422 -5.73 -3.57 -4.00
CA PRO A 422 -6.57 -3.29 -5.17
C PRO A 422 -7.84 -4.14 -5.23
N TRP A 423 -7.79 -5.40 -4.78
CA TRP A 423 -8.96 -6.29 -4.73
C TRP A 423 -10.07 -5.69 -3.84
N LEU A 424 -9.69 -5.09 -2.70
CA LEU A 424 -10.64 -4.43 -1.79
C LEU A 424 -11.15 -3.11 -2.37
N ILE A 425 -10.26 -2.26 -2.87
CA ILE A 425 -10.61 -0.93 -3.41
C ILE A 425 -11.59 -1.06 -4.59
N GLU A 426 -11.38 -2.06 -5.44
CA GLU A 426 -12.18 -2.26 -6.64
C GLU A 426 -13.42 -3.14 -6.44
N PHE A 427 -13.70 -3.60 -5.22
CA PHE A 427 -14.82 -4.51 -4.97
C PHE A 427 -16.17 -3.80 -5.14
N GLU A 428 -16.92 -4.19 -6.18
CA GLU A 428 -18.30 -3.77 -6.41
C GLU A 428 -19.27 -4.76 -5.75
N LEU A 429 -20.12 -4.27 -4.85
CA LEU A 429 -21.20 -5.01 -4.22
C LEU A 429 -22.46 -5.02 -5.09
N PHE A 430 -22.70 -3.97 -5.86
CA PHE A 430 -23.84 -3.85 -6.77
C PHE A 430 -23.38 -3.50 -8.18
N ASP A 431 -24.07 -4.02 -9.19
CA ASP A 431 -23.86 -3.63 -10.58
C ASP A 431 -24.65 -2.35 -10.92
N SER A 432 -24.54 -1.87 -12.16
CA SER A 432 -25.24 -0.68 -12.66
C SER A 432 -26.77 -0.83 -12.69
N SER A 433 -27.30 -2.05 -12.60
CA SER A 433 -28.74 -2.32 -12.50
C SER A 433 -29.24 -2.33 -11.04
N GLY A 434 -28.32 -2.22 -10.07
CA GLY A 434 -28.62 -2.31 -8.65
C GLY A 434 -28.71 -3.73 -8.12
N GLN A 435 -28.38 -4.74 -8.93
CA GLN A 435 -28.35 -6.13 -8.51
C GLN A 435 -27.07 -6.39 -7.71
N GLN A 436 -27.19 -7.15 -6.60
CA GLN A 436 -26.01 -7.55 -5.82
C GLN A 436 -25.14 -8.49 -6.65
N VAL A 437 -23.86 -8.16 -6.77
CA VAL A 437 -22.83 -8.90 -7.51
C VAL A 437 -21.61 -9.13 -6.62
N ASN A 438 -20.76 -10.07 -7.02
CA ASN A 438 -19.46 -10.37 -6.41
C ASN A 438 -19.46 -10.82 -4.94
N TYR A 439 -20.56 -10.65 -4.20
CA TYR A 439 -20.83 -11.32 -2.93
C TYR A 439 -22.09 -12.17 -3.14
N THR A 440 -21.91 -13.46 -3.40
CA THR A 440 -23.00 -14.33 -3.87
C THR A 440 -22.96 -15.67 -3.15
N GLN A 441 -24.11 -16.33 -3.10
CA GLN A 441 -24.22 -17.69 -2.59
C GLN A 441 -24.24 -18.67 -3.76
N SER A 442 -23.40 -19.70 -3.70
CA SER A 442 -23.35 -20.78 -4.68
C SER A 442 -23.41 -22.11 -3.94
N GLY A 443 -24.57 -22.78 -4.01
CA GLY A 443 -24.83 -23.95 -3.18
C GLY A 443 -24.86 -23.59 -1.69
N GLY A 444 -24.10 -24.31 -0.87
CA GLY A 444 -23.97 -24.04 0.57
C GLY A 444 -22.99 -22.91 0.92
N ASP A 445 -22.13 -22.53 -0.02
CA ASP A 445 -21.00 -21.64 0.24
C ASP A 445 -21.28 -20.20 -0.18
N TRP A 446 -20.67 -19.27 0.55
CA TRP A 446 -20.64 -17.86 0.19
C TRP A 446 -19.32 -17.55 -0.50
N ILE A 447 -19.40 -16.89 -1.65
CA ILE A 447 -18.26 -16.59 -2.51
C ILE A 447 -18.12 -15.07 -2.64
N ALA A 448 -16.90 -14.58 -2.43
CA ALA A 448 -16.53 -13.20 -2.74
C ALA A 448 -15.58 -13.15 -3.94
N THR A 449 -15.89 -12.31 -4.93
CA THR A 449 -15.14 -12.20 -6.19
C THR A 449 -14.65 -10.77 -6.38
N GLY A 450 -13.34 -10.58 -6.42
CA GLY A 450 -12.74 -9.28 -6.71
C GLY A 450 -11.88 -9.32 -7.97
N PHE A 451 -11.44 -8.14 -8.40
CA PHE A 451 -10.74 -7.96 -9.67
C PHE A 451 -9.40 -7.29 -9.45
N LYS A 452 -8.34 -7.85 -10.06
CA LYS A 452 -7.00 -7.28 -10.00
C LYS A 452 -6.62 -6.63 -11.33
N PRO A 453 -6.27 -5.33 -11.35
CA PRO A 453 -5.84 -4.67 -12.57
C PRO A 453 -4.48 -5.22 -13.03
N ARG A 454 -4.40 -5.63 -14.30
CA ARG A 454 -3.20 -6.10 -15.01
C ARG A 454 -3.02 -5.31 -16.31
N ALA A 455 -1.82 -5.37 -16.90
CA ALA A 455 -1.52 -4.70 -18.16
C ALA A 455 -2.44 -5.10 -19.34
N LYS A 456 -3.04 -6.31 -19.30
CA LYS A 456 -3.95 -6.86 -20.32
C LYS A 456 -5.42 -6.95 -19.90
N GLY A 457 -5.84 -6.31 -18.80
CA GLY A 457 -7.23 -6.34 -18.32
C GLY A 457 -7.33 -6.65 -16.83
N HIS A 458 -8.46 -7.21 -16.40
CA HIS A 458 -8.69 -7.60 -15.01
C HIS A 458 -8.57 -9.11 -14.84
N GLU A 459 -7.82 -9.54 -13.82
CA GLU A 459 -7.79 -10.94 -13.38
C GLU A 459 -8.84 -11.10 -12.29
N GLN A 460 -9.84 -11.95 -12.54
CA GLN A 460 -10.88 -12.29 -11.56
C GLN A 460 -10.31 -13.23 -10.50
N GLN A 461 -10.61 -12.95 -9.24
CA GLN A 461 -10.14 -13.73 -8.12
C GLN A 461 -11.27 -13.95 -7.12
N SER A 462 -11.74 -15.19 -7.05
CA SER A 462 -12.82 -15.62 -6.17
C SER A 462 -12.29 -16.35 -4.95
N ILE A 463 -12.92 -16.13 -3.80
CA ILE A 463 -12.63 -16.81 -2.54
C ILE A 463 -13.90 -17.40 -1.94
N VAL A 464 -13.78 -18.58 -1.35
CA VAL A 464 -14.84 -19.19 -0.54
C VAL A 464 -14.73 -18.63 0.87
N LEU A 465 -15.82 -18.08 1.40
CA LEU A 465 -15.84 -17.42 2.70
C LEU A 465 -16.07 -18.44 3.82
N THR A 466 -15.19 -18.39 4.82
CA THR A 466 -15.42 -19.00 6.13
C THR A 466 -16.60 -18.31 6.85
N LYS A 467 -17.16 -18.96 7.87
CA LYS A 467 -18.18 -18.36 8.75
C LYS A 467 -17.76 -16.97 9.28
N THR A 468 -16.51 -16.84 9.71
CA THR A 468 -15.94 -15.58 10.21
C THR A 468 -15.86 -14.51 9.13
N SER A 469 -15.32 -14.85 7.96
CA SER A 469 -15.18 -13.88 6.87
C SER A 469 -16.53 -13.47 6.27
N LYS A 470 -17.49 -14.38 6.17
CA LYS A 470 -18.89 -14.04 5.81
C LYS A 470 -19.50 -13.04 6.78
N ARG A 471 -19.36 -13.29 8.10
CA ARG A 471 -19.83 -12.35 9.13
C ARG A 471 -19.23 -10.96 8.93
N ILE A 472 -17.93 -10.89 8.65
CA ILE A 472 -17.23 -9.62 8.38
C ILE A 472 -17.83 -8.89 7.17
N PHE A 473 -18.13 -9.59 6.06
CA PHE A 473 -18.82 -9.01 4.91
C PHE A 473 -20.20 -8.45 5.29
N ASP A 474 -21.01 -9.23 6.01
CA ASP A 474 -22.35 -8.81 6.45
C ASP A 474 -22.29 -7.58 7.37
N GLU A 475 -21.31 -7.53 8.28
CA GLU A 475 -21.05 -6.38 9.15
C GLU A 475 -20.66 -5.13 8.36
N ILE A 476 -19.74 -5.25 7.38
CA ILE A 476 -19.35 -4.15 6.48
C ILE A 476 -20.58 -3.61 5.76
N ILE A 477 -21.40 -4.48 5.19
CA ILE A 477 -22.63 -4.10 4.47
C ILE A 477 -23.56 -3.31 5.41
N SER A 478 -23.77 -3.83 6.62
CA SER A 478 -24.64 -3.21 7.63
C SER A 478 -24.20 -1.79 7.99
N ILE A 479 -22.94 -1.59 8.38
CA ILE A 479 -22.43 -0.29 8.85
C ILE A 479 -22.32 0.77 7.75
N THR A 480 -22.33 0.35 6.49
CA THR A 480 -22.26 1.25 5.33
C THR A 480 -23.64 1.54 4.72
N THR A 481 -24.73 1.01 5.29
CA THR A 481 -26.12 1.19 4.82
C THR A 481 -26.47 2.66 4.65
N ASP A 482 -26.36 3.47 5.72
CA ASP A 482 -26.72 4.90 5.71
C ASP A 482 -25.94 5.70 4.64
N ALA A 483 -24.67 5.34 4.41
CA ALA A 483 -23.84 5.96 3.39
C ALA A 483 -24.29 5.56 1.97
N ARG A 484 -24.66 4.30 1.74
CA ARG A 484 -25.18 3.85 0.44
C ARG A 484 -26.54 4.43 0.13
N ASP A 485 -27.45 4.47 1.10
CA ASP A 485 -28.80 5.00 0.90
C ASP A 485 -28.74 6.49 0.58
N TYR A 486 -27.88 7.24 1.27
CA TYR A 486 -27.59 8.62 0.92
C TYR A 486 -27.07 8.76 -0.52
N LEU A 487 -26.02 8.02 -0.89
CA LEU A 487 -25.44 8.10 -2.23
C LEU A 487 -26.45 7.74 -3.32
N ARG A 488 -27.30 6.73 -3.08
CA ARG A 488 -28.41 6.37 -3.97
C ARG A 488 -29.43 7.50 -4.09
N SER A 489 -29.78 8.17 -2.99
CA SER A 489 -30.76 9.27 -2.99
C SER A 489 -30.34 10.48 -3.83
N ILE A 490 -29.04 10.68 -4.00
CA ILE A 490 -28.47 11.75 -4.82
C ILE A 490 -28.00 11.27 -6.21
N GLY A 491 -28.29 10.02 -6.58
CA GLY A 491 -27.90 9.44 -7.87
C GLY A 491 -26.39 9.23 -8.05
N ASP A 492 -25.63 9.01 -6.98
CA ASP A 492 -24.21 8.74 -7.03
C ASP A 492 -23.91 7.23 -7.09
N ASP A 493 -23.28 6.80 -8.19
CA ASP A 493 -22.87 5.42 -8.45
C ASP A 493 -21.90 4.83 -7.43
N SER A 494 -21.25 5.66 -6.61
CA SER A 494 -20.32 5.20 -5.57
C SER A 494 -20.98 4.27 -4.55
N HIS A 495 -22.31 4.31 -4.39
CA HIS A 495 -23.06 3.37 -3.53
C HIS A 495 -22.83 1.90 -3.89
N ARG A 496 -22.40 1.61 -5.14
CA ARG A 496 -22.10 0.28 -5.64
C ARG A 496 -20.87 -0.36 -5.01
N ARG A 497 -19.95 0.42 -4.43
CA ARG A 497 -18.72 -0.09 -3.82
C ARG A 497 -18.98 -0.72 -2.45
N LEU A 498 -18.26 -1.79 -2.12
CA LEU A 498 -18.34 -2.41 -0.79
C LEU A 498 -17.71 -1.52 0.29
N PHE A 499 -16.53 -0.96 0.02
CA PHE A 499 -15.80 -0.17 0.99
C PHE A 499 -15.98 1.33 0.76
N LEU A 500 -16.69 1.98 1.69
CA LEU A 500 -16.93 3.42 1.69
C LEU A 500 -16.21 4.09 2.87
N SER A 501 -15.94 5.38 2.72
CA SER A 501 -15.38 6.26 3.74
C SER A 501 -16.26 7.50 3.85
N GLY A 502 -16.61 7.89 5.08
CA GLY A 502 -17.29 9.17 5.35
C GLY A 502 -16.34 10.31 5.72
N GLY A 503 -15.03 10.15 5.52
CA GLY A 503 -14.03 11.17 5.83
C GLY A 503 -14.07 11.59 7.30
N ARG A 504 -14.38 12.88 7.56
CA ARG A 504 -14.57 13.40 8.93
C ARG A 504 -15.92 13.05 9.58
N GLY A 505 -16.77 12.27 8.91
CA GLY A 505 -18.01 11.73 9.47
C GLY A 505 -19.30 12.34 8.90
N LEU A 506 -19.33 13.65 8.62
CA LEU A 506 -20.50 14.35 8.07
C LEU A 506 -20.28 14.83 6.62
N GLN A 507 -19.20 14.38 5.98
CA GLN A 507 -18.94 14.70 4.58
C GLN A 507 -19.63 13.67 3.70
N LYS A 508 -19.91 14.04 2.45
CA LYS A 508 -20.37 13.09 1.42
C LYS A 508 -19.46 11.85 1.44
N PRO A 509 -20.01 10.64 1.64
CA PRO A 509 -19.24 9.42 1.58
C PRO A 509 -18.64 9.22 0.19
N ILE A 510 -17.46 8.60 0.15
CA ILE A 510 -16.76 8.27 -1.09
C ILE A 510 -16.20 6.85 -1.02
N PRO A 511 -15.92 6.21 -2.17
CA PRO A 511 -15.16 4.97 -2.20
C PRO A 511 -13.78 5.15 -1.55
N ILE A 512 -13.28 4.10 -0.90
CA ILE A 512 -11.91 4.10 -0.39
C ILE A 512 -10.95 3.90 -1.56
N GLU A 513 -10.19 4.94 -1.92
CA GLU A 513 -9.18 4.88 -2.99
C GLU A 513 -7.77 4.57 -2.47
N THR A 514 -7.51 4.86 -1.20
CA THR A 514 -6.20 4.66 -0.56
C THR A 514 -6.35 4.09 0.85
N ILE A 515 -5.48 3.16 1.20
CA ILE A 515 -5.49 2.48 2.50
C ILE A 515 -4.24 2.92 3.28
N THR A 516 -4.45 3.70 4.33
CA THR A 516 -3.37 4.26 5.15
C THR A 516 -2.76 3.18 6.06
N PRO A 517 -1.42 3.01 6.10
CA PRO A 517 -0.75 2.16 7.08
C PRO A 517 -1.02 2.60 8.52
N VAL A 518 -1.09 1.65 9.46
CA VAL A 518 -1.50 1.92 10.86
C VAL A 518 -0.55 2.90 11.55
N GLY A 519 0.75 2.81 11.28
CA GLY A 519 1.77 3.69 11.85
C GLY A 519 1.62 5.18 11.49
N ARG A 520 0.88 5.50 10.41
CA ARG A 520 0.60 6.88 9.97
C ARG A 520 -0.70 7.45 10.52
N LEU A 521 -1.46 6.66 11.28
CA LEU A 521 -2.72 7.10 11.88
C LEU A 521 -2.46 7.85 13.19
N ASP A 522 -3.35 8.77 13.53
CA ASP A 522 -3.33 9.38 14.86
C ASP A 522 -3.63 8.33 15.95
N SER A 523 -3.11 8.55 17.16
CA SER A 523 -3.20 7.58 18.26
C SER A 523 -4.61 7.34 18.79
N ASP A 524 -5.54 8.27 18.54
CA ASP A 524 -6.96 8.20 18.92
C ASP A 524 -7.79 7.37 17.94
N ILE A 525 -7.23 6.96 16.80
CA ILE A 525 -7.90 6.03 15.88
C ILE A 525 -8.09 4.68 16.57
N PRO A 526 -9.31 4.10 16.64
CA PRO A 526 -9.64 2.97 17.50
C PRO A 526 -8.70 1.77 17.39
N LEU A 527 -8.31 1.37 16.17
CA LEU A 527 -7.38 0.26 15.97
C LEU A 527 -6.02 0.53 16.61
N ARG A 528 -5.43 1.71 16.36
CA ARG A 528 -4.12 2.09 16.92
C ARG A 528 -4.20 2.22 18.44
N TYR A 529 -5.28 2.80 18.97
CA TYR A 529 -5.52 2.89 20.40
C TYR A 529 -5.57 1.50 21.06
N LEU A 530 -6.35 0.57 20.49
CA LEU A 530 -6.46 -0.80 21.00
C LEU A 530 -5.11 -1.51 21.00
N MET A 531 -4.33 -1.39 19.92
CA MET A 531 -2.99 -1.98 19.87
C MET A 531 -2.07 -1.41 20.96
N LEU A 532 -2.08 -0.09 21.18
CA LEU A 532 -1.30 0.54 22.26
C LEU A 532 -1.78 0.13 23.66
N SER A 533 -3.05 -0.25 23.82
CA SER A 533 -3.60 -0.71 25.09
C SER A 533 -3.18 -2.15 25.46
N GLU A 534 -2.62 -2.90 24.52
CA GLU A 534 -2.13 -4.27 24.73
C GLU A 534 -0.67 -4.33 25.23
N ILE A 535 -0.06 -3.16 25.47
CA ILE A 535 1.28 -3.09 26.06
C ILE A 535 1.25 -3.77 27.43
N SER A 536 2.08 -4.80 27.57
CA SER A 536 2.17 -5.67 28.74
C SER A 536 3.56 -6.28 28.86
N GLU A 537 3.79 -7.13 29.86
CA GLU A 537 5.02 -7.92 29.95
C GLU A 537 5.19 -8.86 28.75
N THR A 538 4.11 -9.46 28.26
CA THR A 538 4.09 -10.33 27.08
C THR A 538 4.30 -9.56 25.77
N PHE A 539 3.79 -8.33 25.70
CA PHE A 539 3.94 -7.42 24.57
C PHE A 539 4.57 -6.09 25.01
N PRO A 540 5.91 -6.03 25.14
CA PRO A 540 6.61 -4.81 25.54
C PRO A 540 6.31 -3.63 24.60
N SER A 541 6.40 -2.40 25.13
CA SER A 541 6.11 -1.15 24.39
C SER A 541 6.84 -1.09 23.04
N GLU A 542 8.13 -1.41 23.00
CA GLU A 542 8.93 -1.40 21.76
C GLU A 542 8.37 -2.37 20.71
N ARG A 543 8.00 -3.58 21.14
CA ARG A 543 7.41 -4.62 20.27
C ARG A 543 6.10 -4.14 19.66
N VAL A 544 5.19 -3.61 20.48
CA VAL A 544 3.88 -3.09 20.03
C VAL A 544 4.06 -1.90 19.07
N ARG A 545 4.94 -0.95 19.42
CA ARG A 545 5.20 0.24 18.59
C ARG A 545 5.81 -0.13 17.24
N ARG A 546 6.70 -1.12 17.19
CA ARG A 546 7.25 -1.66 15.95
C ARG A 546 6.16 -2.26 15.07
N ILE A 547 5.29 -3.11 15.63
CA ILE A 547 4.17 -3.69 14.89
C ILE A 547 3.32 -2.56 14.30
N ILE A 548 2.91 -1.59 15.11
CA ILE A 548 2.12 -0.42 14.65
C ILE A 548 2.83 0.32 13.52
N ALA A 549 4.13 0.62 13.66
CA ALA A 549 4.89 1.37 12.69
C ALA A 549 4.95 0.68 11.31
N ARG A 550 5.02 -0.67 11.30
CA ARG A 550 5.17 -1.48 10.09
C ARG A 550 3.85 -2.07 9.57
N LEU A 551 2.77 -2.05 10.34
CA LEU A 551 1.51 -2.70 9.98
C LEU A 551 0.79 -1.99 8.83
N SER A 552 0.56 -2.75 7.77
CA SER A 552 -0.22 -2.43 6.58
C SER A 552 -0.84 -3.73 6.07
N LEU A 553 -1.82 -3.64 5.17
CA LEU A 553 -2.39 -4.85 4.54
C LEU A 553 -1.31 -5.69 3.82
N ARG A 554 -0.28 -5.05 3.25
CA ARG A 554 0.80 -5.78 2.56
C ARG A 554 1.69 -6.52 3.54
N THR A 555 2.17 -5.85 4.57
CA THR A 555 3.04 -6.45 5.59
C THR A 555 2.30 -7.50 6.42
N LEU A 556 0.99 -7.37 6.59
CA LEU A 556 0.14 -8.43 7.17
C LEU A 556 0.07 -9.66 6.29
N ARG A 557 -0.12 -9.47 4.98
CA ARG A 557 -0.09 -10.56 3.99
C ARG A 557 1.25 -11.31 4.01
N ASP A 558 2.35 -10.56 4.13
CA ASP A 558 3.71 -11.11 4.19
C ASP A 558 3.93 -11.91 5.48
N ALA A 559 3.42 -11.43 6.62
CA ALA A 559 3.45 -12.16 7.89
C ALA A 559 2.65 -13.47 7.84
N VAL A 560 1.46 -13.45 7.22
CA VAL A 560 0.67 -14.68 7.01
C VAL A 560 1.39 -15.65 6.07
N ALA A 561 2.07 -15.15 5.03
CA ALA A 561 2.90 -16.00 4.15
C ALA A 561 4.00 -16.73 4.94
N ILE A 562 4.68 -16.03 5.86
CA ILE A 562 5.68 -16.62 6.74
C ILE A 562 5.04 -17.66 7.65
N GLN A 563 3.90 -17.37 8.29
CA GLN A 563 3.19 -18.34 9.12
C GLN A 563 2.80 -19.60 8.32
N VAL A 564 2.29 -19.45 7.09
CA VAL A 564 1.97 -20.57 6.19
C VAL A 564 3.23 -21.37 5.87
N PHE A 565 4.35 -20.71 5.59
CA PHE A 565 5.62 -21.39 5.36
C PHE A 565 6.07 -22.20 6.58
N LEU A 566 6.10 -21.60 7.77
CA LEU A 566 6.50 -22.28 9.01
C LEU A 566 5.60 -23.51 9.28
N ARG A 567 4.30 -23.39 8.99
CA ARG A 567 3.33 -24.49 9.16
C ARG A 567 3.47 -25.59 8.10
N THR A 568 3.79 -25.27 6.85
CA THR A 568 3.67 -26.22 5.73
C THR A 568 5.00 -26.67 5.15
N MET A 569 6.08 -25.90 5.36
CA MET A 569 7.38 -26.05 4.70
C MET A 569 7.30 -26.02 3.16
N SER A 570 6.21 -25.50 2.60
CA SER A 570 5.94 -25.53 1.17
C SER A 570 5.85 -24.14 0.57
N MET A 571 6.81 -23.82 -0.31
CA MET A 571 6.78 -22.60 -1.12
C MET A 571 5.57 -22.59 -2.07
N GLU A 572 5.10 -23.75 -2.50
CA GLU A 572 3.88 -23.88 -3.28
C GLU A 572 2.64 -23.52 -2.44
N ALA A 573 2.55 -23.99 -1.19
CA ALA A 573 1.46 -23.61 -0.28
C ALA A 573 1.44 -22.09 -0.03
N VAL A 574 2.61 -21.46 0.13
CA VAL A 574 2.74 -20.00 0.22
C VAL A 574 2.24 -19.32 -1.06
N ALA A 575 2.69 -19.78 -2.23
CA ALA A 575 2.29 -19.21 -3.51
C ALA A 575 0.76 -19.29 -3.71
N ILE A 576 0.16 -20.44 -3.41
CA ILE A 576 -1.28 -20.68 -3.45
C ILE A 576 -2.03 -19.75 -2.49
N ALA A 577 -1.61 -19.70 -1.22
CA ALA A 577 -2.23 -18.83 -0.21
C ALA A 577 -2.22 -17.35 -0.64
N LEU A 578 -1.18 -16.92 -1.35
CA LEU A 578 -1.04 -15.56 -1.87
C LEU A 578 -1.74 -15.32 -3.23
N GLY A 579 -2.40 -16.32 -3.80
CA GLY A 579 -3.16 -16.24 -5.05
C GLY A 579 -2.35 -16.39 -6.32
N HIS A 580 -1.19 -17.05 -6.27
CA HIS A 580 -0.41 -17.40 -7.47
C HIS A 580 -0.87 -18.73 -8.07
N ALA A 581 -0.62 -18.90 -9.38
CA ALA A 581 -0.91 -20.16 -10.06
C ALA A 581 -0.10 -21.32 -9.45
N PRO A 582 -0.69 -22.53 -9.33
CA PRO A 582 0.03 -23.73 -8.92
C PRO A 582 1.30 -23.97 -9.75
N GLY A 583 2.36 -24.47 -9.13
CA GLY A 583 3.66 -24.68 -9.78
C GLY A 583 4.57 -23.44 -9.89
N ASN A 584 4.14 -22.26 -9.43
CA ASN A 584 4.97 -21.06 -9.41
C ASN A 584 5.64 -20.82 -8.04
N SER A 585 6.47 -21.77 -7.59
CA SER A 585 7.20 -21.70 -6.31
C SER A 585 8.09 -20.45 -6.21
N LYS A 586 8.68 -20.01 -7.34
CA LYS A 586 9.52 -18.80 -7.44
C LYS A 586 8.79 -17.52 -7.02
N ALA A 587 7.48 -17.45 -7.21
CA ALA A 587 6.69 -16.30 -6.75
C ALA A 587 6.66 -16.19 -5.21
N GLY A 588 6.77 -17.31 -4.48
CA GLY A 588 6.82 -17.35 -3.03
C GLY A 588 8.18 -16.93 -2.44
N GLU A 589 9.29 -17.09 -3.18
CA GLU A 589 10.65 -16.82 -2.69
C GLU A 589 10.87 -15.35 -2.30
N GLY A 590 10.10 -14.44 -2.90
CA GLY A 590 10.12 -13.03 -2.55
C GLY A 590 9.57 -12.71 -1.16
N TYR A 591 8.78 -13.62 -0.57
CA TYR A 591 8.12 -13.45 0.74
C TYR A 591 8.87 -14.15 1.87
N ILE A 592 9.56 -15.25 1.58
CA ILE A 592 10.25 -16.06 2.59
C ILE A 592 11.77 -15.83 2.47
N PRO A 593 12.43 -15.23 3.48
CA PRO A 593 13.90 -15.08 3.53
C PRO A 593 14.67 -16.38 3.31
N SER A 594 15.84 -16.30 2.68
CA SER A 594 16.74 -17.44 2.50
C SER A 594 17.18 -18.05 3.83
N VAL A 595 17.47 -17.22 4.85
CA VAL A 595 17.81 -17.68 6.20
C VAL A 595 16.77 -18.64 6.79
N LEU A 596 15.47 -18.31 6.68
CA LEU A 596 14.40 -19.16 7.18
C LEU A 596 14.32 -20.49 6.41
N ARG A 597 14.51 -20.44 5.10
CA ARG A 597 14.51 -21.66 4.26
C ARG A 597 15.68 -22.57 4.61
N PHE A 598 16.88 -22.01 4.74
CA PHE A 598 18.09 -22.76 5.07
C PHE A 598 18.03 -23.35 6.47
N PHE A 599 17.70 -22.53 7.47
CA PHE A 599 17.61 -22.99 8.85
C PHE A 599 16.59 -24.13 8.97
N MET A 600 15.40 -23.99 8.38
CA MET A 600 14.41 -25.05 8.45
C MET A 600 14.84 -26.31 7.71
N MET A 601 15.44 -26.18 6.53
CA MET A 601 15.93 -27.34 5.80
C MET A 601 17.03 -28.09 6.58
N GLU A 602 17.95 -27.36 7.22
CA GLU A 602 19.00 -27.93 8.06
C GLU A 602 18.43 -28.59 9.33
N HIS A 603 17.52 -27.89 10.03
CA HIS A 603 16.87 -28.37 11.24
C HIS A 603 16.12 -29.68 10.98
N TRP A 604 15.28 -29.74 9.94
CA TRP A 604 14.54 -30.95 9.59
C TRP A 604 15.44 -32.12 9.18
N LEU A 605 16.53 -31.84 8.47
CA LEU A 605 17.54 -32.85 8.16
C LEU A 605 18.18 -33.41 9.44
N ARG A 606 18.49 -32.54 10.41
CA ARG A 606 19.10 -32.92 11.70
C ARG A 606 18.15 -33.73 12.57
N ILE A 607 16.88 -33.32 12.70
CA ILE A 607 15.84 -34.12 13.37
C ILE A 607 15.79 -35.51 12.72
N PHE A 608 15.64 -35.56 11.40
CA PHE A 608 15.53 -36.84 10.70
C PHE A 608 16.77 -37.74 10.88
N GLN A 609 17.98 -37.17 10.85
CA GLN A 609 19.22 -37.89 11.13
C GLN A 609 19.26 -38.43 12.57
N ASN A 610 18.93 -37.59 13.55
CA ASN A 610 18.90 -37.96 14.96
C ASN A 610 17.86 -39.05 15.26
N ALA A 611 16.72 -39.07 14.56
CA ALA A 611 15.74 -40.16 14.64
C ALA A 611 16.38 -41.53 14.33
N ILE A 612 17.18 -41.55 13.26
CA ILE A 612 17.72 -42.78 12.70
C ILE A 612 18.89 -43.27 13.55
N VAL A 613 19.75 -42.35 14.01
CA VAL A 613 20.83 -42.68 14.95
C VAL A 613 20.25 -43.22 16.25
N TYR A 614 19.18 -42.60 16.77
CA TYR A 614 18.48 -43.09 17.95
C TYR A 614 17.95 -44.52 17.73
N GLU A 615 17.21 -44.76 16.65
CA GLU A 615 16.65 -46.09 16.39
C GLU A 615 17.72 -47.17 16.14
N ALA A 616 18.81 -46.83 15.45
CA ALA A 616 19.91 -47.76 15.21
C ALA A 616 20.72 -48.07 16.48
N MET A 617 20.78 -47.12 17.42
CA MET A 617 21.63 -47.20 18.61
C MET A 617 20.84 -47.41 19.90
N LYS A 618 19.50 -47.49 19.88
CA LYS A 618 18.66 -47.54 21.09
C LYS A 618 19.01 -48.68 22.06
N ASP A 619 19.49 -49.80 21.51
CA ASP A 619 19.93 -50.97 22.28
C ASP A 619 21.47 -51.04 22.47
N SER A 620 22.20 -50.03 21.97
CA SER A 620 23.67 -49.95 22.04
C SER A 620 24.13 -49.21 23.29
N PRO A 621 25.18 -49.68 23.99
CA PRO A 621 25.78 -48.95 25.10
C PRO A 621 26.42 -47.62 24.66
N HIS A 622 26.58 -47.38 23.36
CA HIS A 622 27.14 -46.15 22.80
C HIS A 622 26.11 -45.13 22.33
N LEU A 623 24.81 -45.33 22.62
CA LEU A 623 23.71 -44.45 22.20
C LEU A 623 23.97 -42.96 22.49
N LEU A 624 24.34 -42.63 23.72
CA LEU A 624 24.58 -41.25 24.14
C LEU A 624 25.71 -40.60 23.37
N HIS A 625 26.82 -41.32 23.19
CA HIS A 625 27.96 -40.86 22.41
C HIS A 625 27.62 -40.69 20.92
N ALA A 626 26.81 -41.58 20.36
CA ALA A 626 26.43 -41.52 18.94
C ALA A 626 25.45 -40.37 18.64
N MET A 627 24.58 -40.04 19.60
CA MET A 627 23.60 -38.97 19.49
C MET A 627 24.12 -37.61 20.01
N ASP A 628 25.38 -37.56 20.49
CA ASP A 628 26.01 -36.38 21.08
C ASP A 628 25.26 -35.79 22.29
N PHE A 629 24.71 -36.67 23.15
CA PHE A 629 24.08 -36.30 24.43
C PHE A 629 24.95 -36.71 25.61
N ASN A 630 24.96 -35.89 26.66
CA ASN A 630 25.73 -36.20 27.87
C ASN A 630 24.95 -37.12 28.81
N THR A 631 23.62 -37.10 28.76
CA THR A 631 22.75 -37.88 29.65
C THR A 631 21.56 -38.50 28.93
N LEU A 632 21.04 -39.60 29.46
CA LEU A 632 19.77 -40.21 29.01
C LEU A 632 18.56 -39.31 29.22
N GLU A 633 18.63 -38.38 30.18
CA GLU A 633 17.57 -37.42 30.48
C GLU A 633 17.46 -36.37 29.35
N GLU A 634 18.59 -35.78 28.93
CA GLU A 634 18.66 -34.86 27.78
C GLU A 634 18.17 -35.54 26.48
N LEU A 635 18.57 -36.79 26.26
CA LEU A 635 18.10 -37.57 25.11
C LEU A 635 16.58 -37.82 25.18
N ASN A 636 16.05 -38.16 26.36
CA ASN A 636 14.61 -38.36 26.54
C ASN A 636 13.83 -37.06 26.33
N ASP A 637 14.33 -35.92 26.82
CA ASP A 637 13.71 -34.62 26.60
C ASP A 637 13.71 -34.23 25.12
N PHE A 638 14.82 -34.47 24.41
CA PHE A 638 14.90 -34.30 22.97
C PHE A 638 13.87 -35.18 22.24
N LEU A 639 13.77 -36.46 22.58
CA LEU A 639 12.83 -37.39 21.97
C LEU A 639 11.39 -37.05 22.29
N LEU A 640 11.06 -36.61 23.51
CA LEU A 640 9.72 -36.18 23.90
C LEU A 640 9.29 -34.92 23.14
N THR A 641 10.21 -33.96 22.99
CA THR A 641 10.00 -32.71 22.24
C THR A 641 9.74 -32.98 20.76
N HIS A 642 10.45 -33.95 20.18
CA HIS A 642 10.41 -34.24 18.75
C HIS A 642 9.59 -35.49 18.37
N LYS A 643 8.99 -36.16 19.36
CA LYS A 643 8.24 -37.44 19.21
C LYS A 643 7.19 -37.39 18.11
N GLU A 644 6.60 -36.22 17.94
CA GLU A 644 5.60 -35.94 16.93
C GLU A 644 6.14 -36.12 15.50
N HIS A 645 7.41 -35.77 15.28
CA HIS A 645 8.16 -35.89 14.04
C HIS A 645 8.82 -37.28 13.87
N TYR A 646 8.76 -38.12 14.92
CA TYR A 646 9.35 -39.46 15.02
C TYR A 646 8.29 -40.56 15.21
N LYS A 647 7.42 -40.79 14.20
CA LYS A 647 6.54 -41.97 14.21
C LYS A 647 7.22 -43.16 13.55
N ILE A 648 7.71 -44.08 14.38
CA ILE A 648 8.12 -45.43 13.98
C ILE A 648 6.84 -46.25 13.81
N VAL A 649 6.63 -46.78 12.60
CA VAL A 649 5.61 -47.80 12.36
C VAL A 649 6.18 -49.11 12.94
N PRO A 650 5.49 -49.78 13.87
CA PRO A 650 5.98 -51.05 14.41
C PRO A 650 6.08 -52.08 13.29
N ASP A 651 7.20 -52.80 13.22
CA ASP A 651 7.35 -53.98 12.38
C ASP A 651 6.36 -55.06 12.83
N SER A 652 5.21 -55.11 12.16
CA SER A 652 4.45 -56.34 12.03
C SER A 652 4.58 -56.82 10.59
N GLU A 653 5.75 -57.35 10.24
CA GLU A 653 5.91 -58.53 9.39
C GLU A 653 7.40 -58.84 9.19
N THR A 654 7.80 -59.97 9.76
CA THR A 654 9.16 -60.51 9.79
C THR A 654 9.61 -60.82 8.36
N THR A 655 10.58 -60.08 7.83
CA THR A 655 11.28 -60.48 6.60
C THR A 655 12.74 -60.78 6.96
N VAL A 656 13.09 -62.06 6.93
CA VAL A 656 14.43 -62.58 7.24
C VAL A 656 15.43 -62.05 6.21
N TYR A 657 16.38 -61.23 6.64
CA TYR A 657 17.46 -60.70 5.80
C TYR A 657 18.65 -61.66 5.79
N GLN A 658 19.13 -62.03 4.59
CA GLN A 658 20.42 -62.72 4.41
C GLN A 658 21.52 -61.66 4.20
N PRO A 659 22.65 -61.71 4.92
CA PRO A 659 23.70 -60.72 4.76
C PRO A 659 24.48 -60.96 3.46
N ILE A 660 24.65 -59.90 2.66
CA ILE A 660 25.58 -59.88 1.54
C ILE A 660 26.96 -59.56 2.12
N ASN A 661 27.87 -60.54 2.09
CA ASN A 661 29.27 -60.32 2.43
C ASN A 661 29.99 -59.59 1.30
N GLY A 662 30.76 -58.55 1.66
CA GLY A 662 31.76 -57.94 0.79
C GLY A 662 31.50 -56.48 0.43
N LEU A 663 31.58 -55.57 1.42
CA LEU A 663 31.90 -54.18 1.15
C LEU A 663 32.95 -53.73 2.17
N GLU A 664 34.12 -53.38 1.63
CA GLU A 664 35.25 -52.83 2.37
C GLU A 664 34.92 -51.50 3.04
N ASP A 665 35.71 -51.21 4.06
CA ASP A 665 35.73 -50.03 4.92
C ASP A 665 35.61 -48.71 4.13
N PHE A 666 34.41 -48.10 4.14
CA PHE A 666 34.21 -46.72 3.69
C PHE A 666 34.10 -45.80 4.92
N GLN A 667 34.69 -44.62 4.88
CA GLN A 667 34.40 -43.54 5.84
C GLN A 667 32.97 -43.02 5.58
N HIS A 668 32.06 -43.15 6.56
CA HIS A 668 30.63 -42.89 6.38
C HIS A 668 30.20 -41.49 6.88
N ASP A 669 30.31 -40.47 6.01
CA ASP A 669 29.72 -39.13 6.23
C ASP A 669 28.35 -38.96 5.54
N ARG A 670 27.73 -40.06 5.05
CA ARG A 670 26.47 -40.01 4.27
C ARG A 670 25.56 -41.18 4.59
N LEU A 671 24.27 -40.89 4.77
CA LEU A 671 23.19 -41.85 5.05
C LEU A 671 22.24 -41.97 3.85
N TYR A 672 21.66 -43.16 3.65
CA TYR A 672 20.74 -43.49 2.55
C TYR A 672 19.31 -43.73 3.07
N ILE A 673 18.31 -43.00 2.55
CA ILE A 673 16.89 -43.32 2.75
C ILE A 673 16.49 -44.39 1.74
N GLU A 674 16.09 -45.56 2.22
CA GLU A 674 15.59 -46.63 1.35
C GLU A 674 14.17 -46.32 0.88
N LEU A 675 14.08 -45.77 -0.34
CA LEU A 675 12.83 -45.57 -1.05
C LEU A 675 12.60 -46.76 -1.98
N ASN A 676 11.40 -47.34 -1.90
CA ASN A 676 10.88 -48.19 -2.95
C ASN A 676 9.71 -47.46 -3.64
N LEU A 677 9.30 -47.99 -4.80
CA LEU A 677 8.30 -47.35 -5.65
C LEU A 677 6.97 -47.10 -4.91
N ALA A 678 6.50 -48.08 -4.13
CA ALA A 678 5.23 -48.00 -3.42
C ALA A 678 5.22 -46.93 -2.32
N LYS A 679 6.30 -46.84 -1.52
CA LYS A 679 6.45 -45.79 -0.49
C LYS A 679 6.49 -44.41 -1.13
N LEU A 680 7.20 -44.27 -2.24
CA LEU A 680 7.28 -43.02 -2.99
C LEU A 680 5.92 -42.61 -3.57
N GLU A 681 5.17 -43.54 -4.17
CA GLU A 681 3.85 -43.27 -4.72
C GLU A 681 2.85 -42.82 -3.66
N ILE A 682 2.88 -43.41 -2.46
CA ILE A 682 2.05 -42.97 -1.33
C ILE A 682 2.42 -41.55 -0.89
N LEU A 683 3.71 -41.24 -0.75
CA LEU A 683 4.16 -39.89 -0.40
C LEU A 683 3.76 -38.86 -1.46
N LEU A 684 3.86 -39.21 -2.74
CA LEU A 684 3.39 -38.36 -3.84
C LEU A 684 1.86 -38.19 -3.83
N CYS A 685 1.09 -39.24 -3.52
CA CYS A 685 -0.37 -39.11 -3.34
C CYS A 685 -0.72 -38.19 -2.18
N ILE A 686 -0.03 -38.31 -1.04
CA ILE A 686 -0.19 -37.42 0.12
C ILE A 686 0.16 -35.98 -0.28
N TYR A 687 1.24 -35.78 -1.03
CA TYR A 687 1.63 -34.48 -1.57
C TYR A 687 0.51 -33.89 -2.43
N GLU A 688 -0.03 -34.64 -3.39
CA GLU A 688 -1.05 -34.14 -4.32
C GLU A 688 -2.39 -33.85 -3.64
N ILE A 689 -2.88 -34.78 -2.80
CA ILE A 689 -4.17 -34.63 -2.10
C ILE A 689 -4.14 -33.44 -1.16
N ILE A 690 -3.10 -33.33 -0.32
CA ILE A 690 -3.02 -32.25 0.67
C ILE A 690 -2.73 -30.92 -0.02
N SER A 691 -1.92 -30.90 -1.09
CA SER A 691 -1.76 -29.70 -1.92
C SER A 691 -3.10 -29.23 -2.53
N ALA A 692 -3.97 -30.16 -2.94
CA ALA A 692 -5.30 -29.84 -3.45
C ALA A 692 -6.29 -29.40 -2.35
N ALA A 693 -6.24 -30.04 -1.19
CA ALA A 693 -7.05 -29.67 -0.02
C ALA A 693 -6.70 -28.27 0.51
N LEU A 694 -5.41 -27.94 0.58
CA LEU A 694 -4.93 -26.60 0.96
C LEU A 694 -5.39 -25.51 -0.03
N LYS A 695 -5.57 -25.82 -1.32
CA LYS A 695 -6.14 -24.87 -2.32
C LYS A 695 -7.61 -24.57 -2.06
N THR A 696 -8.35 -25.51 -1.47
CA THR A 696 -9.80 -25.45 -1.31
C THR A 696 -10.22 -25.14 0.12
N GLY A 697 -9.27 -24.99 1.04
CA GLY A 697 -9.54 -24.68 2.45
C GLY A 697 -10.08 -25.86 3.25
N ILE A 698 -9.87 -27.09 2.77
CA ILE A 698 -10.25 -28.31 3.48
C ILE A 698 -9.28 -28.50 4.65
N GLU A 699 -9.84 -28.75 5.85
CA GLU A 699 -9.06 -28.96 7.06
C GLU A 699 -8.38 -30.34 7.03
N ILE A 700 -7.12 -30.40 7.48
CA ILE A 700 -6.27 -31.59 7.36
C ILE A 700 -5.89 -32.09 8.75
N VAL A 701 -5.94 -33.41 8.94
CA VAL A 701 -5.57 -34.03 10.22
C VAL A 701 -4.08 -33.79 10.51
N THR A 702 -3.73 -33.45 11.76
CA THR A 702 -2.35 -33.09 12.16
C THR A 702 -1.30 -34.11 11.74
N SER A 703 -1.60 -35.42 11.82
CA SER A 703 -0.69 -36.48 11.38
C SER A 703 -0.46 -36.49 9.86
N ALA A 704 -1.46 -36.13 9.06
CA ALA A 704 -1.38 -36.05 7.62
C ALA A 704 -0.48 -34.88 7.19
N MET A 705 -0.54 -33.74 7.89
CA MET A 705 0.36 -32.60 7.66
C MET A 705 1.84 -32.95 7.90
N ARG A 706 2.15 -33.89 8.80
CA ARG A 706 3.53 -34.35 9.02
C ARG A 706 4.06 -35.13 7.82
N TRP A 707 3.28 -36.06 7.30
CA TRP A 707 3.64 -36.82 6.10
C TRP A 707 3.70 -35.95 4.84
N TYR A 708 2.84 -34.92 4.76
CA TYR A 708 2.92 -33.91 3.70
C TYR A 708 4.26 -33.15 3.72
N ARG A 709 4.77 -32.77 4.89
CA ARG A 709 6.09 -32.12 5.02
C ARG A 709 7.21 -33.04 4.51
N VAL A 710 7.20 -34.32 4.90
CA VAL A 710 8.18 -35.32 4.43
C VAL A 710 8.13 -35.49 2.91
N ALA A 711 6.92 -35.63 2.36
CA ALA A 711 6.72 -35.75 0.92
C ALA A 711 7.20 -34.50 0.16
N THR A 712 6.97 -33.31 0.72
CA THR A 712 7.40 -32.02 0.16
C THR A 712 8.93 -31.91 0.11
N ILE A 713 9.64 -32.31 1.17
CA ILE A 713 11.11 -32.31 1.20
C ILE A 713 11.68 -33.25 0.14
N LEU A 714 11.14 -34.45 0.04
CA LEU A 714 11.53 -35.43 -0.97
C LEU A 714 11.33 -34.90 -2.39
N TYR A 715 10.17 -34.29 -2.64
CA TYR A 715 9.84 -33.67 -3.91
C TYR A 715 10.79 -32.50 -4.25
N GLN A 716 11.05 -31.60 -3.29
CA GLN A 716 11.93 -30.44 -3.45
C GLN A 716 13.39 -30.84 -3.68
N ALA A 717 13.92 -31.79 -2.91
CA ALA A 717 15.31 -32.25 -3.05
C ALA A 717 15.56 -32.82 -4.45
N VAL A 718 14.61 -33.60 -4.99
CA VAL A 718 14.68 -34.13 -6.36
C VAL A 718 14.55 -33.02 -7.40
N HIS A 719 13.69 -32.03 -7.18
CA HIS A 719 13.51 -30.92 -8.13
C HIS A 719 14.74 -30.01 -8.20
N LEU A 720 15.27 -29.59 -7.05
CA LEU A 720 16.48 -28.77 -6.97
C LEU A 720 17.73 -29.48 -7.51
N HIS A 721 17.79 -30.81 -7.40
CA HIS A 721 18.84 -31.60 -8.03
C HIS A 721 18.70 -31.60 -9.57
N LYS A 722 17.48 -31.72 -10.11
CA LYS A 722 17.22 -31.64 -11.56
C LYS A 722 17.51 -30.25 -12.15
N GLU A 723 17.29 -29.19 -11.38
CA GLU A 723 17.57 -27.81 -11.77
C GLU A 723 19.06 -27.41 -11.63
N GLY A 724 19.92 -28.33 -11.16
CA GLY A 724 21.36 -28.11 -11.01
C GLY A 724 21.73 -27.17 -9.85
N THR A 725 20.78 -26.84 -8.98
CA THR A 725 20.96 -25.90 -7.86
C THR A 725 21.59 -26.58 -6.63
N LEU A 726 21.45 -27.91 -6.52
CA LEU A 726 22.07 -28.73 -5.48
C LEU A 726 22.81 -29.92 -6.10
N ALA A 727 24.14 -29.80 -6.21
CA ALA A 727 25.00 -30.92 -6.56
C ALA A 727 25.14 -31.85 -5.35
N SER A 728 24.90 -33.15 -5.53
CA SER A 728 25.18 -34.28 -4.60
C SER A 728 24.13 -34.78 -3.58
N TYR A 729 22.88 -34.29 -3.57
CA TYR A 729 21.88 -34.69 -2.55
C TYR A 729 20.94 -35.85 -2.93
N CYS A 730 20.82 -36.22 -4.20
CA CYS A 730 19.98 -37.33 -4.64
C CYS A 730 20.81 -38.36 -5.42
N SER A 731 20.69 -39.64 -5.07
CA SER A 731 21.34 -40.70 -5.85
C SER A 731 20.64 -40.88 -7.20
N ARG A 732 21.38 -41.39 -8.19
CA ARG A 732 20.83 -41.69 -9.51
C ARG A 732 19.66 -42.69 -9.44
N SER A 733 19.67 -43.58 -8.44
CA SER A 733 18.62 -44.55 -8.15
C SER A 733 17.32 -43.90 -7.68
N VAL A 734 17.40 -42.86 -6.83
CA VAL A 734 16.22 -42.11 -6.36
C VAL A 734 15.59 -41.31 -7.51
N LEU A 735 16.41 -40.72 -8.38
CA LEU A 735 15.91 -40.05 -9.59
C LEU A 735 15.18 -41.01 -10.53
N LEU A 736 15.67 -42.24 -10.66
CA LEU A 736 15.07 -43.30 -11.46
C LEU A 736 13.77 -43.83 -10.85
N LEU A 737 13.68 -43.89 -9.51
CA LEU A 737 12.43 -44.21 -8.80
C LEU A 737 11.37 -43.12 -9.03
N PHE A 738 11.76 -41.85 -8.92
CA PHE A 738 10.86 -40.71 -9.20
C PHE A 738 10.38 -40.64 -10.64
N SER A 739 11.18 -41.06 -11.62
CA SER A 739 10.74 -41.13 -13.02
C SER A 739 9.81 -42.32 -13.31
N LYS A 740 9.77 -43.32 -12.41
CA LYS A 740 8.91 -44.51 -12.52
C LYS A 740 7.65 -44.44 -11.66
N ALA A 741 7.65 -43.60 -10.62
CA ALA A 741 6.51 -43.46 -9.71
C ALA A 741 5.28 -42.93 -10.45
N ASN A 742 4.15 -43.60 -10.29
CA ASN A 742 2.89 -43.21 -10.91
C ASN A 742 1.76 -43.19 -9.87
N PRO A 743 1.63 -42.10 -9.08
CA PRO A 743 0.55 -41.98 -8.09
C PRO A 743 -0.81 -42.08 -8.79
N SER A 744 -1.51 -43.21 -8.61
CA SER A 744 -2.77 -43.47 -9.31
C SER A 744 -3.95 -42.78 -8.65
N ALA A 745 -4.92 -42.33 -9.45
CA ALA A 745 -6.18 -41.76 -8.96
C ALA A 745 -6.90 -42.68 -7.97
N THR A 746 -6.86 -43.99 -8.21
CA THR A 746 -7.46 -45.02 -7.34
C THR A 746 -6.79 -45.08 -5.96
N LEU A 747 -5.47 -44.88 -5.89
CA LEU A 747 -4.75 -44.83 -4.61
C LEU A 747 -5.05 -43.52 -3.88
N MET A 748 -5.15 -42.41 -4.62
CA MET A 748 -5.49 -41.12 -4.05
C MET A 748 -6.88 -41.12 -3.42
N ASP A 749 -7.90 -41.65 -4.11
CA ASP A 749 -9.26 -41.75 -3.59
C ASP A 749 -9.33 -42.61 -2.32
N LYS A 750 -8.54 -43.69 -2.23
CA LYS A 750 -8.51 -44.58 -1.06
C LYS A 750 -7.99 -43.92 0.22
N ILE A 751 -7.05 -42.98 0.10
CA ILE A 751 -6.41 -42.36 1.27
C ILE A 751 -6.98 -40.97 1.59
N LYS A 752 -7.76 -40.37 0.68
CA LYS A 752 -8.33 -39.02 0.81
C LYS A 752 -9.14 -38.83 2.10
N ASP A 753 -10.01 -39.78 2.41
CA ASP A 753 -10.90 -39.73 3.59
C ASP A 753 -10.14 -39.91 4.92
N ILE A 754 -8.88 -40.34 4.88
CA ILE A 754 -8.00 -40.49 6.05
C ILE A 754 -7.20 -39.19 6.30
N LEU A 755 -7.04 -38.35 5.28
CA LEU A 755 -6.20 -37.15 5.32
C LEU A 755 -7.01 -35.89 5.67
N HIS A 756 -8.27 -35.82 5.27
CA HIS A 756 -9.18 -34.70 5.58
C HIS A 756 -9.75 -34.83 7.00
N ALA A 757 -9.97 -33.70 7.67
CA ALA A 757 -10.54 -33.63 9.02
C ALA A 757 -12.07 -33.51 9.02
#